data_AF-A0A9E6S8Z9-F1
#
_entry.id   AF-A0A9E6S8Z9-F1
#
_cell.length_a   1.000
_cell.length_b   1.000
_cell.length_c   1.000
_cell.angle_alpha   90.00
_cell.angle_beta   90.00
_cell.angle_gamma   90.00
#
_symmetry.space_group_name_H-M   'P 1'
#
loop_
_entity.id
_entity.type
_entity.pdbx_description
1 polymer ?
#
loop_
_entity_poly.entity_id
_entity_poly.type
_entity_poly.pdbx_seq_one_letter_code
_entity_poly.pdbx_strand_id
1 'polypeptide(L)'
;MRFIPFLFLLGMCISLSHTAIATDTVRPTLITERFFGLRHSNLYGYGNEEHGTITWDKLLSSMGVAKPLPQPAKHYDDGYGYGYGYSYNYNRCNYHHAITILEGIRKELGAEHPYQKIWATNQMKTFSACDMHGSLFSPPVMPKEPSLPSRAKSDYFYQKASWYFYHGNYTNAKLFYDKVIAIDDAPMRPYASYMSLRCLRELDQEREAYDHIDTLLRDPTIRPAHALINNYRFIMGWEHSGPDPEKHLKWLLSMIEVTPEKATDFHQSVKDYDDAMYQLNAYFPYYDKESKTVDWWLSDVPLDSKRMLAVRTLAKENETVDWMQAKWAYNVFEDDWLWSLHQPNNPYWQQNQHIVHHAWKHWHNGDGLEWLHIALSRVHPNDALAEDILNAAIPYLHREWTQETHEYQAWLLELWTHATRLYLGRNEHTKAIGFISEHGDFRKLALAFHQGSNQNAYNVVLHRTLRWLVYTNHIDEARAILPHNTAQYCDGFDHWRTLLAPTTEALIDANKKCHSSDSHAQTLWHKIVNNFSTNVLYNLARDPLFDEKERTLMSRAALTRAMLLHVANDDLDRYATLAAELNPTFRERILRVTAHHSHDDYIEFLLRHPRFRPVVNLDYIAPALIFRQQDEMNAVNTDLTKIDTVHHSDNNWWCRVDGEQQQHRVYDQGVIVAGINSPPFHHTYYNYPYGAFFSKNEDDPTEFEPYIQQQKAFINQHPYHQLIDASELKALEALPSGPEYLTNAAMKQAQNDWFGGWWRSEQSEIIAANLFYAIRTTRYGCQRNGSHADYSRKAFDLLHDKYGDTIWAKATPYWFGCAHFRHECRKTKSHTHYAP
;
A
#
# COMPACT_ATOMS: atom_id res chain seq x y z
N MET A 1 -55.31 59.59 53.31
CA MET A 1 -53.96 59.93 53.79
C MET A 1 -52.98 59.79 52.61
N ARG A 2 -52.29 60.91 52.28
CA ARG A 2 -51.07 61.16 51.46
C ARG A 2 -50.50 60.03 50.56
N PHE A 3 -50.41 60.15 49.22
CA PHE A 3 -49.55 60.95 48.31
C PHE A 3 -48.21 60.26 47.85
N ILE A 4 -48.16 59.98 46.53
CA ILE A 4 -47.13 59.72 45.44
C ILE A 4 -45.72 60.38 45.69
N PRO A 5 -44.54 60.07 45.01
CA PRO A 5 -44.40 59.69 43.58
C PRO A 5 -43.18 58.89 42.98
N PHE A 6 -43.37 58.49 41.70
CA PHE A 6 -42.48 58.34 40.51
C PHE A 6 -40.99 57.93 40.61
N LEU A 7 -40.54 56.97 39.78
CA LEU A 7 -39.61 57.19 38.63
C LEU A 7 -39.28 55.90 37.81
N PHE A 8 -39.14 56.08 36.50
CA PHE A 8 -38.61 55.18 35.45
C PHE A 8 -37.06 55.19 35.43
N LEU A 9 -36.39 54.06 35.09
CA LEU A 9 -35.26 53.95 34.12
C LEU A 9 -34.49 52.59 34.18
N LEU A 10 -34.29 52.02 32.98
CA LEU A 10 -33.17 51.20 32.46
C LEU A 10 -32.73 49.88 33.16
N GLY A 11 -33.01 48.76 32.49
CA GLY A 11 -32.22 47.53 32.55
C GLY A 11 -32.18 46.89 31.16
N MET A 12 -31.01 46.93 30.52
CA MET A 12 -30.74 46.39 29.17
C MET A 12 -30.99 44.87 29.11
N CYS A 13 -31.87 44.44 28.22
CA CYS A 13 -31.87 43.07 27.69
C CYS A 13 -30.93 43.03 26.48
N ILE A 14 -29.84 42.27 26.59
CA ILE A 14 -29.04 41.85 25.43
C ILE A 14 -29.81 40.71 24.77
N SER A 15 -30.59 41.04 23.74
CA SER A 15 -31.12 40.07 22.80
C SER A 15 -30.00 39.67 21.85
N LEU A 16 -29.54 38.41 21.95
CA LEU A 16 -28.73 37.77 20.90
C LEU A 16 -29.57 37.72 19.63
N SER A 17 -29.25 38.61 18.70
CA SER A 17 -29.80 38.67 17.35
C SER A 17 -29.52 37.36 16.62
N HIS A 18 -30.57 36.58 16.34
CA HIS A 18 -30.54 35.63 15.24
C HIS A 18 -30.24 36.40 13.96
N THR A 19 -29.03 36.23 13.44
CA THR A 19 -28.66 36.68 12.09
C THR A 19 -29.57 35.97 11.11
N ALA A 20 -30.45 36.74 10.47
CA ALA A 20 -31.14 36.32 9.27
C ALA A 20 -30.09 35.86 8.26
N ILE A 21 -30.10 34.58 7.91
CA ILE A 21 -29.32 34.06 6.78
C ILE A 21 -29.89 34.75 5.55
N ALA A 22 -29.19 35.79 5.10
CA ALA A 22 -29.48 36.47 3.86
C ALA A 22 -29.48 35.43 2.73
N THR A 23 -30.50 35.46 1.89
CA THR A 23 -30.60 34.72 0.62
C THR A 23 -29.61 35.25 -0.42
N ASP A 24 -28.40 35.59 0.00
CA ASP A 24 -27.35 36.12 -0.86
C ASP A 24 -26.75 34.93 -1.62
N THR A 25 -26.95 34.92 -2.94
CA THR A 25 -26.70 33.76 -3.81
C THR A 25 -25.21 33.38 -3.92
N VAL A 26 -24.31 34.24 -3.42
CA VAL A 26 -22.85 34.07 -3.56
C VAL A 26 -22.27 33.58 -2.23
N ARG A 27 -21.74 32.36 -2.21
CA ARG A 27 -20.99 31.84 -1.05
C ARG A 27 -19.64 32.57 -0.92
N PRO A 28 -19.03 32.60 0.28
CA PRO A 28 -17.63 32.99 0.41
C PRO A 28 -16.73 32.11 -0.45
N THR A 29 -15.62 32.68 -0.92
CA THR A 29 -14.63 31.97 -1.73
C THR A 29 -13.69 31.16 -0.84
N LEU A 30 -13.16 30.09 -1.41
CA LEU A 30 -12.08 29.32 -0.80
C LEU A 30 -10.74 30.04 -1.03
N ILE A 31 -9.82 29.94 -0.08
CA ILE A 31 -8.42 30.34 -0.24
C ILE A 31 -7.83 29.65 -1.47
N THR A 32 -8.09 28.34 -1.64
CA THR A 32 -7.53 27.55 -2.75
C THR A 32 -8.11 27.89 -4.12
N GLU A 33 -9.27 28.55 -4.20
CA GLU A 33 -9.82 29.02 -5.48
C GLU A 33 -8.98 30.15 -6.10
N ARG A 34 -8.02 30.70 -5.35
CA ARG A 34 -7.05 31.67 -5.85
C ARG A 34 -5.81 30.99 -6.45
N PHE A 35 -5.72 29.66 -6.47
CA PHE A 35 -4.52 28.94 -6.93
C PHE A 35 -4.65 28.40 -8.37
N PHE A 36 -3.51 28.13 -9.00
CA PHE A 36 -3.45 27.61 -10.38
C PHE A 36 -3.93 26.15 -10.54
N GLY A 37 -4.00 25.39 -9.46
CA GLY A 37 -4.41 24.00 -9.52
C GLY A 37 -4.97 23.48 -8.20
N LEU A 38 -5.68 22.36 -8.29
CA LEU A 38 -6.12 21.60 -7.13
C LEU A 38 -4.91 20.93 -6.49
N ARG A 39 -4.78 21.04 -5.16
CA ARG A 39 -3.74 20.33 -4.39
C ARG A 39 -3.76 18.80 -4.62
N HIS A 40 -4.91 18.23 -5.01
CA HIS A 40 -5.11 16.77 -5.15
C HIS A 40 -5.06 16.26 -6.59
N SER A 41 -5.04 17.15 -7.60
CA SER A 41 -4.79 16.68 -8.96
C SER A 41 -3.31 16.37 -9.07
N ASN A 42 -2.98 15.08 -9.15
CA ASN A 42 -1.75 14.63 -9.80
C ASN A 42 -1.77 15.12 -11.26
N LEU A 43 -1.51 16.41 -11.47
CA LEU A 43 -1.08 16.99 -12.75
C LEU A 43 0.36 16.56 -13.07
N TYR A 44 1.00 15.81 -12.17
CA TYR A 44 1.91 14.71 -12.50
C TYR A 44 1.21 13.66 -13.37
N GLY A 45 0.73 14.06 -14.55
CA GLY A 45 0.50 13.16 -15.65
C GLY A 45 1.84 12.51 -15.99
N TYR A 46 2.17 11.46 -15.24
CA TYR A 46 3.13 10.42 -15.60
C TYR A 46 2.88 9.93 -17.05
N GLY A 47 1.66 10.14 -17.57
CA GLY A 47 1.28 9.87 -18.96
C GLY A 47 1.97 10.72 -20.04
N ASN A 48 2.57 11.88 -19.75
CA ASN A 48 3.32 12.61 -20.80
C ASN A 48 4.78 12.16 -20.92
N GLU A 49 5.38 11.62 -19.86
CA GLU A 49 6.79 11.22 -19.86
C GLU A 49 7.00 9.78 -20.32
N GLU A 50 6.05 8.87 -20.04
CA GLU A 50 6.04 7.52 -20.63
C GLU A 50 5.94 7.57 -22.16
N HIS A 51 5.26 8.60 -22.70
CA HIS A 51 5.27 8.91 -24.12
C HIS A 51 6.64 9.41 -24.62
N GLY A 52 7.45 10.05 -23.77
CA GLY A 52 8.76 10.58 -24.13
C GLY A 52 9.74 9.50 -24.58
N THR A 53 9.89 8.43 -23.80
CA THR A 53 10.79 7.31 -24.13
C THR A 53 10.33 6.57 -25.37
N ILE A 54 9.02 6.28 -25.48
CA ILE A 54 8.43 5.62 -26.66
C ILE A 54 8.63 6.48 -27.92
N THR A 55 8.43 7.80 -27.81
CA THR A 55 8.61 8.73 -28.93
C THR A 55 10.08 8.82 -29.34
N TRP A 56 11.00 8.89 -28.37
CA TRP A 56 12.43 8.87 -28.61
C TRP A 56 12.88 7.61 -29.36
N ASP A 57 12.41 6.43 -28.94
CA ASP A 57 12.72 5.15 -29.60
C ASP A 57 12.22 5.07 -31.04
N LYS A 58 11.01 5.60 -31.30
CA LYS A 58 10.45 5.69 -32.65
C LYS A 58 11.30 6.62 -33.52
N LEU A 59 11.76 7.76 -32.99
CA LEU A 59 12.64 8.70 -33.68
C LEU A 59 13.98 8.04 -34.02
N LEU A 60 14.64 7.36 -33.08
CA LEU A 60 15.89 6.64 -33.33
C LEU A 60 15.75 5.59 -34.45
N SER A 61 14.65 4.83 -34.40
CA SER A 61 14.34 3.81 -35.41
C SER A 61 14.19 4.44 -36.80
N SER A 62 13.50 5.58 -36.90
CA SER A 62 13.31 6.30 -38.17
C SER A 62 14.61 6.82 -38.78
N MET A 63 15.62 7.12 -37.96
CA MET A 63 16.95 7.59 -38.39
C MET A 63 17.93 6.43 -38.68
N GLY A 64 17.48 5.18 -38.56
CA GLY A 64 18.33 3.99 -38.67
C GLY A 64 19.47 3.98 -37.64
N VAL A 65 19.24 4.56 -36.45
CA VAL A 65 20.13 4.40 -35.29
C VAL A 65 19.81 3.03 -34.70
N ALA A 66 20.80 2.11 -34.74
CA ALA A 66 20.61 0.78 -34.18
C ALA A 66 20.21 0.91 -32.70
N LYS A 67 19.05 0.33 -32.34
CA LYS A 67 18.66 0.22 -30.95
C LYS A 67 19.75 -0.60 -30.24
N PRO A 68 20.30 -0.14 -29.11
CA PRO A 68 20.67 -1.11 -28.08
C PRO A 68 19.40 -1.90 -27.84
N LEU A 69 19.38 -3.20 -28.11
CA LEU A 69 18.26 -4.01 -27.64
C LEU A 69 18.11 -3.67 -26.16
N PRO A 70 16.93 -3.26 -25.67
CA PRO A 70 16.69 -3.38 -24.25
C PRO A 70 16.91 -4.87 -24.01
N GLN A 71 18.03 -5.23 -23.40
CA GLN A 71 17.99 -6.36 -22.51
C GLN A 71 16.90 -5.90 -21.55
N PRO A 72 15.67 -6.50 -21.56
CA PRO A 72 14.75 -6.25 -20.45
C PRO A 72 15.63 -6.44 -19.25
N ALA A 73 15.79 -5.40 -18.43
CA ALA A 73 16.74 -5.41 -17.34
C ALA A 73 16.56 -6.78 -16.73
N LYS A 74 17.59 -7.65 -16.81
CA LYS A 74 17.57 -8.85 -15.99
C LYS A 74 17.38 -8.23 -14.64
N HIS A 75 16.19 -8.36 -14.07
CA HIS A 75 15.95 -8.00 -12.69
C HIS A 75 17.10 -8.70 -12.01
N TYR A 76 18.10 -7.91 -11.60
CA TYR A 76 19.22 -8.45 -10.88
C TYR A 76 18.52 -8.98 -9.64
N ASP A 77 18.44 -10.29 -9.57
CA ASP A 77 17.98 -11.04 -8.43
C ASP A 77 19.16 -11.04 -7.47
N ASP A 78 19.59 -9.85 -7.05
CA ASP A 78 20.43 -9.72 -5.88
C ASP A 78 19.52 -10.03 -4.70
N GLY A 79 19.52 -11.31 -4.29
CA GLY A 79 18.63 -11.93 -3.31
C GLY A 79 18.61 -11.34 -1.90
N TYR A 80 18.92 -10.05 -1.75
CA TYR A 80 18.81 -9.23 -0.55
C TYR A 80 18.44 -7.80 -0.94
N GLY A 81 17.17 -7.55 -1.27
CA GLY A 81 16.74 -6.19 -1.60
C GLY A 81 15.25 -6.03 -1.45
N TYR A 82 14.82 -5.32 -0.40
CA TYR A 82 13.47 -4.81 -0.24
C TYR A 82 13.04 -4.08 -1.51
N GLY A 83 12.19 -4.73 -2.30
CA GLY A 83 11.65 -4.22 -3.54
C GLY A 83 10.70 -3.07 -3.30
N TYR A 84 11.24 -1.89 -3.03
CA TYR A 84 10.58 -0.69 -3.51
C TYR A 84 10.56 -0.81 -5.03
N GLY A 85 9.37 -1.08 -5.57
CA GLY A 85 9.03 -0.65 -6.91
C GLY A 85 9.08 0.87 -6.95
N TYR A 86 10.27 1.45 -6.84
CA TYR A 86 10.59 2.50 -7.77
C TYR A 86 10.29 1.86 -9.11
N SER A 87 9.14 2.19 -9.73
CA SER A 87 9.15 2.28 -11.18
C SER A 87 10.45 3.03 -11.44
N TYR A 88 11.46 2.33 -11.95
CA TYR A 88 12.70 2.98 -12.34
C TYR A 88 12.21 4.15 -13.16
N ASN A 89 12.38 5.36 -12.63
CA ASN A 89 11.71 6.53 -13.14
C ASN A 89 12.34 6.77 -14.51
N TYR A 90 11.84 6.11 -15.55
CA TYR A 90 12.12 6.39 -16.96
C TYR A 90 11.89 7.89 -17.23
N ASN A 91 11.05 8.49 -16.39
CA ASN A 91 10.73 9.90 -16.25
C ASN A 91 11.91 10.81 -15.80
N ARG A 92 12.98 10.31 -15.17
CA ARG A 92 14.07 11.17 -14.66
C ARG A 92 15.04 11.66 -15.74
N CYS A 93 15.05 11.03 -16.91
CA CYS A 93 16.04 11.32 -17.95
C CYS A 93 15.64 12.47 -18.89
N ASN A 94 14.47 13.10 -18.69
CA ASN A 94 14.00 14.24 -19.48
C ASN A 94 13.99 13.96 -21.01
N TYR A 95 13.47 12.81 -21.42
CA TYR A 95 13.36 12.42 -22.84
C TYR A 95 12.74 13.51 -23.72
N HIS A 96 11.72 14.22 -23.20
CA HIS A 96 11.06 15.31 -23.91
C HIS A 96 12.03 16.44 -24.30
N HIS A 97 12.94 16.83 -23.41
CA HIS A 97 13.92 17.89 -23.70
C HIS A 97 14.87 17.49 -24.84
N ALA A 98 15.31 16.23 -24.86
CA ALA A 98 16.14 15.72 -25.95
C ALA A 98 15.38 15.69 -27.29
N ILE A 99 14.09 15.35 -27.27
CA ILE A 99 13.23 15.44 -28.46
C ILE A 99 13.17 16.88 -28.98
N THR A 100 12.93 17.86 -28.09
CA THR A 100 12.93 19.29 -28.47
C THR A 100 14.25 19.74 -29.10
N ILE A 101 15.39 19.30 -28.55
CA ILE A 101 16.72 19.63 -29.13
C ILE A 101 16.87 19.01 -30.52
N LEU A 102 16.48 17.74 -30.68
CA LEU A 102 16.56 17.03 -31.96
C LEU A 102 15.67 17.69 -33.02
N GLU A 103 14.47 18.10 -32.66
CA GLU A 103 13.57 18.86 -33.54
C GLU A 103 14.19 20.20 -33.93
N GLY A 104 14.85 20.89 -32.98
CA GLY A 104 15.63 22.10 -33.26
C GLY A 104 16.75 21.85 -34.28
N ILE A 105 17.52 20.78 -34.13
CA ILE A 105 18.57 20.38 -35.08
C ILE A 105 17.98 20.12 -36.47
N ARG A 106 16.85 19.41 -36.55
CA ARG A 106 16.17 19.10 -37.82
C ARG A 106 15.62 20.35 -38.49
N LYS A 107 15.12 21.32 -37.72
CA LYS A 107 14.65 22.61 -38.22
C LYS A 107 15.81 23.47 -38.75
N GLU A 108 16.96 23.46 -38.06
CA GLU A 108 18.14 24.24 -38.40
C GLU A 108 18.88 23.69 -39.64
N LEU A 109 19.07 22.36 -39.69
CA LEU A 109 19.96 21.71 -40.67
C LEU A 109 19.22 20.89 -41.73
N GLY A 110 17.92 20.64 -41.52
CA GLY A 110 17.11 19.73 -42.33
C GLY A 110 17.01 18.32 -41.74
N ALA A 111 15.86 17.68 -41.96
CA ALA A 111 15.52 16.36 -41.44
C ALA A 111 16.36 15.20 -42.02
N GLU A 112 17.19 15.45 -43.03
CA GLU A 112 18.10 14.45 -43.64
C GLU A 112 19.58 14.71 -43.31
N HIS A 113 19.89 15.76 -42.53
CA HIS A 113 21.27 16.12 -42.24
C HIS A 113 21.96 15.01 -41.41
N PRO A 114 23.16 14.52 -41.77
CA PRO A 114 23.80 13.38 -41.11
C PRO A 114 24.10 13.62 -39.62
N TYR A 115 24.26 14.88 -39.23
CA TYR A 115 24.54 15.27 -37.84
C TYR A 115 23.48 14.81 -36.83
N GLN A 116 22.19 14.80 -37.19
CA GLN A 116 21.12 14.41 -36.26
C GLN A 116 21.31 12.97 -35.74
N LYS A 117 21.82 12.07 -36.60
CA LYS A 117 22.08 10.67 -36.27
C LYS A 117 23.24 10.56 -35.28
N ILE A 118 24.28 11.37 -35.49
CA ILE A 118 25.45 11.45 -34.60
C ILE A 118 25.04 11.98 -33.23
N TRP A 119 24.27 13.08 -33.22
CA TRP A 119 23.76 13.69 -31.99
C TRP A 119 22.88 12.70 -31.21
N ALA A 120 21.91 12.06 -31.86
CA ALA A 120 21.00 11.12 -31.22
C ALA A 120 21.72 9.86 -30.68
N THR A 121 22.75 9.40 -31.39
CA THR A 121 23.61 8.29 -30.93
C THR A 121 24.35 8.64 -29.64
N ASN A 122 24.90 9.86 -29.54
CA ASN A 122 25.55 10.34 -28.32
C ASN A 122 24.55 10.60 -27.18
N GLN A 123 23.34 11.07 -27.50
CA GLN A 123 22.28 11.25 -26.50
C GLN A 123 21.83 9.90 -25.92
N MET A 124 21.74 8.85 -26.75
CA MET A 124 21.42 7.50 -26.28
C MET A 124 22.45 6.97 -25.27
N LYS A 125 23.73 7.29 -25.47
CA LYS A 125 24.77 6.97 -24.48
C LYS A 125 24.53 7.71 -23.17
N THR A 126 24.10 8.97 -23.22
CA THR A 126 23.71 9.74 -22.03
C THR A 126 22.54 9.09 -21.29
N PHE A 127 21.50 8.66 -22.01
CA PHE A 127 20.36 7.95 -21.41
C PHE A 127 20.75 6.59 -20.82
N SER A 128 21.66 5.85 -21.45
CA SER A 128 22.15 4.60 -20.87
C SER A 128 22.84 4.78 -19.51
N ALA A 129 23.43 5.95 -19.24
CA ALA A 129 23.95 6.31 -17.93
C ALA A 129 22.83 6.67 -16.94
N CYS A 130 21.79 7.37 -17.41
CA CYS A 130 20.68 7.83 -16.59
C CYS A 130 19.75 6.68 -16.14
N ASP A 131 19.40 5.77 -17.06
CA ASP A 131 18.49 4.66 -16.80
C ASP A 131 19.17 3.46 -16.11
N MET A 132 20.46 3.57 -15.78
CA MET A 132 21.26 2.49 -15.19
C MET A 132 21.22 1.16 -15.98
N HIS A 133 20.97 1.21 -17.30
CA HIS A 133 21.03 0.04 -18.16
C HIS A 133 22.49 -0.41 -18.32
N GLY A 134 22.90 -1.39 -17.51
CA GLY A 134 24.28 -1.87 -17.33
C GLY A 134 25.01 -2.48 -18.54
N SER A 135 24.70 -2.11 -19.79
CA SER A 135 25.35 -2.66 -20.98
C SER A 135 25.95 -1.64 -21.97
N LEU A 136 25.89 -0.33 -21.73
CA LEU A 136 26.53 0.69 -22.61
C LEU A 136 27.33 1.75 -21.84
N PHE A 137 28.39 1.35 -21.15
CA PHE A 137 29.31 2.26 -20.45
C PHE A 137 30.23 3.09 -21.37
N SER A 138 30.02 3.10 -22.69
CA SER A 138 30.86 3.92 -23.55
C SER A 138 30.40 5.38 -23.50
N PRO A 139 31.28 6.34 -23.17
CA PRO A 139 30.90 7.75 -23.15
C PRO A 139 30.54 8.24 -24.57
N PRO A 140 29.80 9.38 -24.68
CA PRO A 140 29.65 10.11 -25.93
C PRO A 140 31.00 10.31 -26.63
N VAL A 141 31.01 10.25 -27.96
CA VAL A 141 32.22 10.35 -28.81
C VAL A 141 32.19 11.65 -29.60
N MET A 142 33.32 12.35 -29.65
CA MET A 142 33.46 13.59 -30.42
C MET A 142 33.20 13.30 -31.91
N PRO A 143 32.26 13.99 -32.56
CA PRO A 143 32.02 13.85 -33.99
C PRO A 143 33.29 14.19 -34.79
N LYS A 144 33.59 13.43 -35.86
CA LYS A 144 34.77 13.61 -36.72
C LYS A 144 34.43 13.83 -38.21
N GLU A 145 33.15 14.04 -38.53
CA GLU A 145 32.73 14.24 -39.92
C GLU A 145 33.28 15.54 -40.51
N PRO A 146 33.52 15.61 -41.84
CA PRO A 146 34.09 16.80 -42.48
C PRO A 146 33.18 18.04 -42.42
N SER A 147 31.85 17.84 -42.35
CA SER A 147 30.84 18.91 -42.40
C SER A 147 29.99 18.94 -41.12
N LEU A 148 30.61 19.25 -39.99
CA LEU A 148 29.89 19.39 -38.72
C LEU A 148 29.31 20.82 -38.58
N PRO A 149 28.08 20.97 -38.08
CA PRO A 149 27.54 22.29 -37.75
C PRO A 149 28.30 22.92 -36.59
N SER A 150 28.26 24.25 -36.45
CA SER A 150 28.96 25.00 -35.39
C SER A 150 28.60 24.48 -33.98
N ARG A 151 27.33 24.14 -33.75
CA ARG A 151 26.84 23.57 -32.49
C ARG A 151 27.45 22.22 -32.10
N ALA A 152 28.02 21.47 -33.05
CA ALA A 152 28.38 20.06 -32.85
C ALA A 152 29.33 19.80 -31.69
N LYS A 153 30.28 20.70 -31.49
CA LYS A 153 31.26 20.64 -30.40
C LYS A 153 30.59 20.88 -29.04
N SER A 154 29.71 21.88 -28.95
CA SER A 154 29.00 22.22 -27.72
C SER A 154 27.99 21.15 -27.31
N ASP A 155 27.25 20.58 -28.28
CA ASP A 155 26.30 19.48 -28.04
C ASP A 155 27.04 18.24 -27.51
N TYR A 156 28.19 17.87 -28.09
CA TYR A 156 29.02 16.76 -27.59
C TYR A 156 29.49 17.01 -26.15
N PHE A 157 29.98 18.21 -25.84
CA PHE A 157 30.40 18.52 -24.48
C PHE A 157 29.25 18.44 -23.48
N TYR A 158 28.06 18.93 -23.83
CA TYR A 158 26.87 18.84 -22.98
C TYR A 158 26.44 17.38 -22.73
N GLN A 159 26.40 16.56 -23.78
CA GLN A 159 26.06 15.14 -23.67
C GLN A 159 27.09 14.39 -22.82
N LYS A 160 28.38 14.66 -23.02
CA LYS A 160 29.46 14.05 -22.24
C LYS A 160 29.45 14.50 -20.77
N ALA A 161 29.15 15.77 -20.51
CA ALA A 161 28.97 16.27 -19.15
C ALA A 161 27.81 15.57 -18.44
N SER A 162 26.66 15.46 -19.12
CA SER A 162 25.46 14.79 -18.59
C SER A 162 25.70 13.30 -18.35
N TRP A 163 26.45 12.63 -19.23
CA TRP A 163 26.88 11.25 -19.03
C TRP A 163 27.72 11.09 -17.75
N TYR A 164 28.68 11.98 -17.49
CA TYR A 164 29.45 11.97 -16.25
C TYR A 164 28.59 12.28 -15.02
N PHE A 165 27.64 13.21 -15.15
CA PHE A 165 26.72 13.57 -14.07
C PHE A 165 25.91 12.37 -13.61
N TYR A 166 25.32 11.61 -14.54
CA TYR A 166 24.55 10.41 -14.22
C TYR A 166 25.40 9.26 -13.66
N HIS A 167 26.73 9.29 -13.86
CA HIS A 167 27.67 8.35 -13.22
C HIS A 167 28.17 8.82 -11.84
N GLY A 168 27.66 9.95 -11.32
CA GLY A 168 28.16 10.54 -10.07
C GLY A 168 29.56 11.14 -10.17
N ASN A 169 30.10 11.35 -11.39
CA ASN A 169 31.41 11.97 -11.59
C ASN A 169 31.27 13.48 -11.81
N TYR A 170 30.89 14.18 -10.75
CA TYR A 170 30.52 15.59 -10.81
C TYR A 170 31.69 16.52 -11.17
N THR A 171 32.94 16.17 -10.82
CA THR A 171 34.14 16.93 -11.21
C THR A 171 34.31 16.96 -12.73
N ASN A 172 34.23 15.80 -13.40
CA ASN A 172 34.33 15.76 -14.86
C ASN A 172 33.08 16.32 -15.52
N ALA A 173 31.90 16.09 -14.96
CA ALA A 173 30.66 16.68 -15.46
C ALA A 173 30.79 18.22 -15.51
N LYS A 174 31.19 18.85 -14.41
CA LYS A 174 31.42 20.29 -14.33
C LYS A 174 32.44 20.76 -15.35
N LEU A 175 33.60 20.10 -15.45
CA LEU A 175 34.64 20.45 -16.43
C LEU A 175 34.10 20.49 -17.87
N PHE A 176 33.21 19.56 -18.24
CA PHE A 176 32.61 19.55 -19.58
C PHE A 176 31.45 20.54 -19.72
N TYR A 177 30.64 20.79 -18.69
CA TYR A 177 29.65 21.88 -18.72
C TYR A 177 30.32 23.24 -18.87
N ASP A 178 31.42 23.51 -18.15
CA ASP A 178 32.17 24.77 -18.26
C ASP A 178 32.72 24.98 -19.69
N LYS A 179 33.07 23.91 -20.41
CA LYS A 179 33.44 23.99 -21.83
C LYS A 179 32.28 24.35 -22.75
N VAL A 180 31.04 24.01 -22.39
CA VAL A 180 29.84 24.47 -23.12
C VAL A 180 29.59 25.95 -22.82
N ILE A 181 29.72 26.35 -21.55
CA ILE A 181 29.50 27.74 -21.10
C ILE A 181 30.48 28.69 -21.79
N ALA A 182 31.73 28.26 -22.02
CA ALA A 182 32.76 29.05 -22.71
C ALA A 182 32.53 29.25 -24.22
N ILE A 183 31.48 28.66 -24.81
CA ILE A 183 31.11 28.83 -26.22
C ILE A 183 29.90 29.76 -26.27
N ASP A 184 30.11 31.01 -26.68
CA ASP A 184 29.11 32.08 -26.52
C ASP A 184 27.78 31.80 -27.22
N ASP A 185 27.83 31.18 -28.38
CA ASP A 185 26.70 30.84 -29.25
C ASP A 185 26.19 29.41 -29.07
N ALA A 186 26.67 28.67 -28.06
CA ALA A 186 26.22 27.31 -27.83
C ALA A 186 24.72 27.26 -27.46
N PRO A 187 23.87 26.53 -28.21
CA PRO A 187 22.44 26.43 -27.90
C PRO A 187 22.15 25.88 -26.49
N MET A 188 23.06 25.05 -25.97
CA MET A 188 22.96 24.42 -24.65
C MET A 188 23.62 25.23 -23.52
N ARG A 189 24.20 26.41 -23.79
CA ARG A 189 24.84 27.27 -22.78
C ARG A 189 23.91 27.57 -21.57
N PRO A 190 22.61 27.87 -21.74
CA PRO A 190 21.73 28.11 -20.59
C PRO A 190 21.62 26.89 -19.66
N TYR A 191 21.35 25.71 -20.22
CA TYR A 191 21.20 24.48 -19.45
C TYR A 191 22.53 23.97 -18.88
N ALA A 192 23.65 24.17 -19.59
CA ALA A 192 24.97 23.86 -19.07
C ALA A 192 25.32 24.71 -17.84
N SER A 193 24.93 25.99 -17.85
CA SER A 193 25.10 26.89 -16.71
C SER A 193 24.31 26.39 -15.49
N TYR A 194 23.06 26.00 -15.70
CA TYR A 194 22.24 25.36 -14.66
C TYR A 194 22.87 24.05 -14.13
N MET A 195 23.28 23.15 -15.03
CA MET A 195 23.86 21.86 -14.62
C MET A 195 25.23 22.02 -13.93
N SER A 196 26.02 23.05 -14.26
CA SER A 196 27.28 23.36 -13.56
C SER A 196 27.03 23.72 -12.09
N LEU A 197 25.94 24.44 -11.78
CA LEU A 197 25.50 24.66 -10.39
C LEU A 197 25.15 23.36 -9.70
N ARG A 198 24.48 22.44 -10.41
CA ARG A 198 24.17 21.11 -9.85
C ARG A 198 25.41 20.34 -9.51
N CYS A 199 26.40 20.32 -10.41
CA CYS A 199 27.68 19.68 -10.13
C CYS A 199 28.38 20.30 -8.91
N LEU A 200 28.37 21.63 -8.75
CA LEU A 200 28.96 22.28 -7.58
C LEU A 200 28.30 21.82 -6.27
N ARG A 201 26.96 21.72 -6.23
CA ARG A 201 26.25 21.18 -5.05
C ARG A 201 26.70 19.76 -4.74
N GLU A 202 26.68 18.87 -5.72
CA GLU A 202 27.03 17.45 -5.55
C GLU A 202 28.53 17.24 -5.24
N LEU A 203 29.35 18.29 -5.35
CA LEU A 203 30.75 18.32 -4.93
C LEU A 203 30.94 18.94 -3.54
N ASP A 204 29.87 19.14 -2.78
CA ASP A 204 29.86 19.86 -1.49
C ASP A 204 30.39 21.31 -1.59
N GLN A 205 30.28 21.92 -2.78
CA GLN A 205 30.67 23.32 -3.05
C GLN A 205 29.44 24.23 -3.09
N GLU A 206 28.46 24.01 -2.22
CA GLU A 206 27.15 24.69 -2.24
C GLU A 206 27.26 26.22 -2.15
N ARG A 207 28.20 26.73 -1.35
CA ARG A 207 28.43 28.18 -1.24
C ARG A 207 28.89 28.79 -2.56
N GLU A 208 29.81 28.11 -3.25
CA GLU A 208 30.29 28.53 -4.56
C GLU A 208 29.15 28.49 -5.58
N ALA A 209 28.34 27.43 -5.58
CA ALA A 209 27.15 27.33 -6.41
C ALA A 209 26.17 28.48 -6.15
N TYR A 210 25.93 28.79 -4.89
CA TYR A 210 25.01 29.83 -4.46
C TYR A 210 25.48 31.23 -4.92
N ASP A 211 26.74 31.56 -4.69
CA ASP A 211 27.33 32.84 -5.10
C ASP A 211 27.34 32.99 -6.63
N HIS A 212 27.49 31.88 -7.36
CA HIS A 212 27.48 31.87 -8.82
C HIS A 212 26.09 32.18 -9.40
N ILE A 213 25.00 31.81 -8.72
CA ILE A 213 23.64 32.03 -9.25
C ILE A 213 23.35 33.49 -9.60
N ASP A 214 23.73 34.43 -8.74
CA ASP A 214 23.48 35.86 -9.01
C ASP A 214 24.24 36.36 -10.24
N THR A 215 25.41 35.76 -10.52
CA THR A 215 26.17 36.03 -11.74
C THR A 215 25.41 35.51 -12.97
N LEU A 216 24.87 34.30 -12.90
CA LEU A 216 24.13 33.68 -13.99
C LEU A 216 22.79 34.39 -14.27
N LEU A 217 22.06 34.81 -13.23
CA LEU A 217 20.79 35.52 -13.40
C LEU A 217 20.98 36.92 -14.01
N ARG A 218 22.17 37.52 -13.93
CA ARG A 218 22.49 38.78 -14.62
C ARG A 218 22.89 38.60 -16.08
N ASP A 219 23.27 37.39 -16.50
CA ASP A 219 23.65 37.12 -17.89
C ASP A 219 22.39 36.93 -18.76
N PRO A 220 22.06 37.89 -19.65
CA PRO A 220 20.86 37.81 -20.48
C PRO A 220 20.94 36.69 -21.52
N THR A 221 22.14 36.20 -21.87
CA THR A 221 22.33 35.14 -22.88
C THR A 221 21.85 33.77 -22.40
N ILE A 222 21.70 33.59 -21.08
CA ILE A 222 21.19 32.35 -20.48
C ILE A 222 19.78 32.49 -19.91
N ARG A 223 19.03 33.51 -20.34
CA ARG A 223 17.63 33.73 -19.95
C ARG A 223 16.75 32.46 -19.99
N PRO A 224 16.87 31.55 -20.98
CA PRO A 224 16.06 30.32 -20.99
C PRO A 224 16.23 29.42 -19.76
N ALA A 225 17.35 29.53 -19.03
CA ALA A 225 17.61 28.77 -17.81
C ALA A 225 17.41 29.58 -16.53
N HIS A 226 17.07 30.88 -16.60
CA HIS A 226 16.93 31.72 -15.40
C HIS A 226 15.89 31.17 -14.43
N ALA A 227 14.75 30.64 -14.90
CA ALA A 227 13.75 30.02 -14.04
C ALA A 227 14.29 28.80 -13.29
N LEU A 228 14.98 27.88 -14.00
CA LEU A 228 15.62 26.70 -13.41
C LEU A 228 16.70 27.08 -12.39
N ILE A 229 17.54 28.05 -12.74
CA ILE A 229 18.63 28.55 -11.89
C ILE A 229 18.07 29.22 -10.63
N ASN A 230 17.00 30.02 -10.77
CA ASN A 230 16.35 30.68 -9.65
C ASN A 230 15.67 29.67 -8.71
N ASN A 231 15.05 28.62 -9.26
CA ASN A 231 14.53 27.50 -8.46
C ASN A 231 15.67 26.77 -7.72
N TYR A 232 16.76 26.45 -8.41
CA TYR A 232 17.89 25.72 -7.81
C TYR A 232 18.60 26.49 -6.69
N ARG A 233 18.61 27.83 -6.77
CA ARG A 233 19.03 28.71 -5.67
C ARG A 233 18.36 28.35 -4.36
N PHE A 234 17.07 28.04 -4.42
CA PHE A 234 16.32 27.69 -3.24
C PHE A 234 16.63 26.27 -2.76
N ILE A 235 16.69 25.29 -3.67
CA ILE A 235 17.02 23.91 -3.33
C ILE A 235 18.36 23.87 -2.55
N MET A 236 19.36 24.63 -2.98
CA MET A 236 20.64 24.74 -2.27
C MET A 236 20.55 25.55 -0.98
N GLY A 237 19.69 26.56 -0.92
CA GLY A 237 19.41 27.32 0.31
C GLY A 237 18.71 26.50 1.41
N TRP A 238 18.30 25.25 1.13
CA TRP A 238 17.66 24.36 2.09
C TRP A 238 18.60 23.92 3.21
N GLU A 239 19.86 23.62 2.90
CA GLU A 239 20.77 22.96 3.82
C GLU A 239 21.68 23.96 4.56
N HIS A 240 21.99 25.12 3.96
CA HIS A 240 22.95 26.07 4.53
C HIS A 240 22.54 27.53 4.30
N SER A 241 22.26 28.26 5.38
CA SER A 241 22.21 29.74 5.45
C SER A 241 21.66 30.44 4.19
N GLY A 242 20.59 29.88 3.62
CA GLY A 242 20.05 30.28 2.33
C GLY A 242 19.49 31.70 2.33
N PRO A 243 18.81 32.10 1.23
CA PRO A 243 18.11 33.38 1.21
C PRO A 243 17.18 33.46 2.41
N ASP A 244 16.95 34.68 2.90
CA ASP A 244 15.99 34.98 3.95
C ASP A 244 14.71 34.12 3.75
N PRO A 245 14.46 33.11 4.61
CA PRO A 245 13.38 32.15 4.40
C PRO A 245 12.01 32.83 4.29
N GLU A 246 11.85 34.02 4.89
CA GLU A 246 10.65 34.84 4.77
C GLU A 246 10.48 35.39 3.34
N LYS A 247 11.53 36.01 2.79
CA LYS A 247 11.53 36.51 1.40
C LYS A 247 11.24 35.40 0.41
N HIS A 248 11.80 34.21 0.64
CA HIS A 248 11.57 33.08 -0.24
C HIS A 248 10.14 32.53 -0.10
N LEU A 249 9.61 32.40 1.13
CA LEU A 249 8.22 31.98 1.33
C LEU A 249 7.24 32.97 0.65
N LYS A 250 7.48 34.29 0.76
CA LYS A 250 6.72 35.31 0.00
C LYS A 250 6.76 35.08 -1.51
N TRP A 251 7.93 34.73 -2.05
CA TRP A 251 8.07 34.41 -3.47
C TRP A 251 7.30 33.16 -3.87
N LEU A 252 7.37 32.07 -3.10
CA LEU A 252 6.59 30.85 -3.34
C LEU A 252 5.08 31.11 -3.32
N LEU A 253 4.59 31.89 -2.34
CA LEU A 253 3.17 32.27 -2.27
C LEU A 253 2.75 33.05 -3.51
N SER A 254 3.61 33.97 -3.98
CA SER A 254 3.32 34.67 -5.23
C SER A 254 3.22 33.71 -6.41
N MET A 255 3.97 32.59 -6.42
CA MET A 255 3.98 31.57 -7.48
C MET A 255 2.70 30.75 -7.56
N ILE A 256 2.06 30.49 -6.43
CA ILE A 256 0.85 29.65 -6.43
C ILE A 256 -0.43 30.43 -6.74
N GLU A 257 -0.46 31.74 -6.50
CA GLU A 257 -1.63 32.59 -6.72
C GLU A 257 -1.85 32.94 -8.20
N VAL A 258 -3.12 32.87 -8.63
CA VAL A 258 -3.57 33.27 -9.95
C VAL A 258 -3.59 34.79 -10.04
N THR A 259 -2.77 35.34 -10.93
CA THR A 259 -2.81 36.77 -11.29
C THR A 259 -3.09 36.92 -12.79
N PRO A 260 -3.68 38.04 -13.25
CA PRO A 260 -3.91 38.30 -14.66
C PRO A 260 -2.64 38.17 -15.51
N GLU A 261 -1.48 38.58 -14.99
CA GLU A 261 -0.19 38.49 -15.67
C GLU A 261 0.23 37.04 -15.89
N LYS A 262 0.05 36.18 -14.88
CA LYS A 262 0.43 34.77 -14.95
C LYS A 262 -0.53 33.94 -15.79
N ALA A 263 -1.81 34.32 -15.82
CA ALA A 263 -2.80 33.70 -16.70
C ALA A 263 -2.45 33.86 -18.20
N THR A 264 -1.54 34.78 -18.57
CA THR A 264 -1.09 34.92 -19.97
C THR A 264 -0.21 33.76 -20.46
N ASP A 265 0.48 33.05 -19.56
CA ASP A 265 1.20 31.81 -19.85
C ASP A 265 0.78 30.72 -18.85
N PHE A 266 -0.43 30.20 -19.07
CA PHE A 266 -1.06 29.21 -18.19
C PHE A 266 -0.23 27.94 -18.03
N HIS A 267 0.41 27.44 -19.11
CA HIS A 267 1.22 26.23 -19.06
C HIS A 267 2.48 26.40 -18.21
N GLN A 268 3.17 27.54 -18.32
CA GLN A 268 4.31 27.82 -17.45
C GLN A 268 3.87 28.05 -16.01
N SER A 269 2.76 28.74 -15.79
CA SER A 269 2.25 29.02 -14.45
C SER A 269 1.83 27.77 -13.69
N VAL A 270 1.27 26.76 -14.35
CA VAL A 270 0.97 25.45 -13.72
C VAL A 270 2.27 24.73 -13.32
N LYS A 271 3.32 24.77 -14.16
CA LYS A 271 4.63 24.19 -13.79
C LYS A 271 5.27 24.91 -12.60
N ASP A 272 5.20 26.24 -12.60
CA ASP A 272 5.70 27.07 -11.51
C ASP A 272 4.91 26.82 -10.22
N TYR A 273 3.58 26.62 -10.32
CA TYR A 273 2.71 26.22 -9.22
C TYR A 273 3.12 24.86 -8.64
N ASP A 274 3.28 23.82 -9.47
CA ASP A 274 3.64 22.47 -9.00
C ASP A 274 5.02 22.47 -8.31
N ASP A 275 5.98 23.18 -8.89
CA ASP A 275 7.32 23.37 -8.32
C ASP A 275 7.26 24.13 -6.98
N ALA A 276 6.48 25.22 -6.91
CA ALA A 276 6.29 25.98 -5.69
C ALA A 276 5.59 25.16 -4.59
N MET A 277 4.56 24.39 -4.93
CA MET A 277 3.85 23.51 -3.98
C MET A 277 4.76 22.42 -3.41
N TYR A 278 5.62 21.83 -4.25
CA TYR A 278 6.63 20.88 -3.78
C TYR A 278 7.59 21.51 -2.75
N GLN A 279 8.02 22.75 -3.00
CA GLN A 279 8.92 23.49 -2.11
C GLN A 279 8.22 23.98 -0.83
N LEU A 280 6.96 24.40 -0.91
CA LEU A 280 6.15 24.84 0.22
C LEU A 280 6.05 23.74 1.29
N ASN A 281 5.95 22.46 0.90
CA ASN A 281 5.94 21.34 1.84
C ASN A 281 7.13 21.33 2.81
N ALA A 282 8.29 21.90 2.42
CA ALA A 282 9.47 21.95 3.26
C ALA A 282 9.46 23.11 4.28
N TYR A 283 8.47 24.00 4.23
CA TYR A 283 8.26 25.11 5.18
C TYR A 283 7.30 24.78 6.31
N PHE A 284 6.32 23.90 6.06
CA PHE A 284 5.22 23.62 6.99
C PHE A 284 5.39 22.25 7.66
N PRO A 285 6.26 22.12 8.68
CA PRO A 285 6.39 20.86 9.40
C PRO A 285 5.10 20.52 10.14
N TYR A 286 4.79 19.22 10.19
CA TYR A 286 3.66 18.67 10.94
C TYR A 286 3.66 19.07 12.43
N TYR A 287 4.85 19.21 13.02
CA TYR A 287 5.08 19.60 14.41
C TYR A 287 6.49 20.14 14.58
N ASP A 288 6.75 20.84 15.67
CA ASP A 288 8.11 21.20 16.06
C ASP A 288 8.88 19.98 16.60
N LYS A 289 10.04 19.67 16.02
CA LYS A 289 10.79 18.45 16.36
C LYS A 289 11.29 18.45 17.81
N GLU A 290 11.55 19.62 18.39
CA GLU A 290 12.11 19.76 19.74
C GLU A 290 11.01 19.73 20.80
N SER A 291 10.04 20.63 20.71
CA SER A 291 8.93 20.71 21.68
C SER A 291 7.84 19.67 21.46
N LYS A 292 7.80 19.02 20.28
CA LYS A 292 6.72 18.11 19.85
C LYS A 292 5.35 18.77 19.77
N THR A 293 5.28 20.11 19.77
CA THR A 293 4.02 20.85 19.66
C THR A 293 3.56 20.93 18.21
N VAL A 294 2.26 20.74 17.97
CA VAL A 294 1.67 20.91 16.64
C VAL A 294 1.32 22.36 16.34
N ASP A 295 0.97 23.16 17.36
CA ASP A 295 0.50 24.55 17.30
C ASP A 295 1.62 25.60 17.44
N TRP A 296 2.87 25.20 17.17
CA TRP A 296 4.08 25.98 17.44
C TRP A 296 4.06 27.41 16.83
N TRP A 297 3.36 27.63 15.72
CA TRP A 297 3.30 28.94 15.06
C TRP A 297 2.34 29.93 15.73
N LEU A 298 1.42 29.43 16.56
CA LEU A 298 0.49 30.24 17.36
C LEU A 298 1.11 30.66 18.70
N SER A 299 2.24 30.05 19.08
CA SER A 299 2.90 30.26 20.36
C SER A 299 4.17 31.12 20.25
N ASP A 300 4.58 31.67 21.39
CA ASP A 300 5.85 32.39 21.53
C ASP A 300 7.04 31.48 21.87
N VAL A 301 6.89 30.15 21.70
CA VAL A 301 7.97 29.19 21.95
C VAL A 301 9.17 29.51 21.03
N PRO A 302 10.42 29.57 21.54
CA PRO A 302 11.60 29.77 20.70
C PRO A 302 11.68 28.71 19.60
N LEU A 303 12.05 29.11 18.37
CA LEU A 303 12.20 28.19 17.24
C LEU A 303 13.61 28.32 16.67
N ASP A 304 14.33 27.21 16.63
CA ASP A 304 15.69 27.16 16.06
C ASP A 304 15.67 27.12 14.52
N SER A 305 14.55 26.69 13.93
CA SER A 305 14.34 26.68 12.49
C SER A 305 13.97 28.06 11.96
N LYS A 306 14.87 28.66 11.18
CA LYS A 306 14.61 29.93 10.47
C LYS A 306 13.38 29.85 9.54
N ARG A 307 13.02 28.67 9.04
CA ARG A 307 11.82 28.46 8.22
C ARG A 307 10.54 28.50 9.02
N MET A 308 10.53 27.82 10.17
CA MET A 308 9.40 27.89 11.07
C MET A 308 9.22 29.32 11.58
N LEU A 309 10.33 30.04 11.85
CA LEU A 309 10.28 31.47 12.16
C LEU A 309 9.65 32.30 11.02
N ALA A 310 10.02 32.03 9.76
CA ALA A 310 9.41 32.68 8.60
C ALA A 310 7.92 32.38 8.47
N VAL A 311 7.49 31.12 8.65
CA VAL A 311 6.07 30.73 8.66
C VAL A 311 5.31 31.46 9.77
N ARG A 312 5.82 31.43 11.01
CA ARG A 312 5.20 32.13 12.14
C ARG A 312 5.11 33.64 11.95
N THR A 313 6.13 34.24 11.33
CA THR A 313 6.13 35.68 11.04
C THR A 313 5.09 36.00 9.98
N LEU A 314 5.07 35.24 8.89
CA LEU A 314 4.16 35.48 7.77
C LEU A 314 2.71 35.10 8.04
N ALA A 315 2.44 34.08 8.87
CA ALA A 315 1.10 33.70 9.27
C ALA A 315 0.33 34.86 9.93
N LYS A 316 1.03 35.79 10.61
CA LYS A 316 0.42 36.98 11.22
C LYS A 316 -0.08 38.00 10.20
N GLU A 317 0.46 38.00 8.99
CA GLU A 317 0.22 39.01 7.95
C GLU A 317 -0.43 38.42 6.69
N ASN A 318 -0.40 37.10 6.51
CA ASN A 318 -0.85 36.40 5.31
C ASN A 318 -1.70 35.17 5.69
N GLU A 319 -3.00 35.27 5.42
CA GLU A 319 -4.00 34.24 5.67
C GLU A 319 -3.63 32.89 5.05
N THR A 320 -3.10 32.88 3.82
CA THR A 320 -2.71 31.65 3.12
C THR A 320 -1.63 30.89 3.88
N VAL A 321 -0.61 31.58 4.42
CA VAL A 321 0.46 30.93 5.21
C VAL A 321 -0.09 30.33 6.49
N ASP A 322 -0.95 31.09 7.17
CA ASP A 322 -1.57 30.65 8.41
C ASP A 322 -2.46 29.43 8.19
N TRP A 323 -3.32 29.47 7.17
CA TRP A 323 -4.16 28.35 6.77
C TRP A 323 -3.34 27.13 6.36
N MET A 324 -2.27 27.31 5.56
CA MET A 324 -1.40 26.23 5.15
C MET A 324 -0.76 25.56 6.36
N GLN A 325 -0.23 26.33 7.31
CA GLN A 325 0.32 25.74 8.52
C GLN A 325 -0.75 25.04 9.36
N ALA A 326 -1.95 25.62 9.49
CA ALA A 326 -3.06 25.00 10.22
C ALA A 326 -3.51 23.67 9.60
N LYS A 327 -3.55 23.59 8.26
CA LYS A 327 -3.88 22.35 7.54
C LYS A 327 -2.76 21.31 7.60
N TRP A 328 -1.49 21.73 7.57
CA TRP A 328 -0.33 20.82 7.63
C TRP A 328 0.02 20.38 9.03
N ALA A 329 -0.34 21.12 10.07
CA ALA A 329 -0.15 20.69 11.44
C ALA A 329 -0.75 19.29 11.65
N TYR A 330 -0.03 18.42 12.35
CA TYR A 330 -0.45 17.04 12.56
C TYR A 330 -1.85 16.97 13.18
N ASN A 331 -2.78 16.28 12.51
CA ASN A 331 -4.13 16.03 13.01
C ASN A 331 -4.35 14.55 13.19
N VAL A 332 -4.43 14.13 14.44
CA VAL A 332 -4.61 12.73 14.81
C VAL A 332 -5.93 12.14 14.26
N PHE A 333 -6.95 12.98 14.03
CA PHE A 333 -8.24 12.56 13.49
C PHE A 333 -8.23 12.35 11.97
N GLU A 334 -7.23 12.87 11.25
CA GLU A 334 -7.03 12.54 9.83
C GLU A 334 -6.45 11.13 9.68
N ASP A 335 -5.70 10.63 10.67
CA ASP A 335 -5.14 9.28 10.70
C ASP A 335 -6.19 8.22 11.08
N ASP A 336 -6.80 8.35 12.26
CA ASP A 336 -7.84 7.42 12.74
C ASP A 336 -8.92 8.17 13.54
N TRP A 337 -10.18 7.97 13.18
CA TRP A 337 -11.29 8.61 13.88
C TRP A 337 -11.39 8.17 15.33
N LEU A 338 -11.00 6.93 15.65
CA LEU A 338 -11.07 6.36 17.00
C LEU A 338 -10.31 7.19 18.05
N TRP A 339 -9.37 8.05 17.64
CA TRP A 339 -8.75 9.01 18.54
C TRP A 339 -9.78 9.95 19.20
N SER A 340 -10.93 10.17 18.59
CA SER A 340 -12.02 11.00 19.13
C SER A 340 -12.70 10.37 20.35
N LEU A 341 -12.35 9.13 20.72
CA LEU A 341 -12.83 8.45 21.93
C LEU A 341 -12.01 8.76 23.17
N HIS A 342 -10.81 9.34 23.02
CA HIS A 342 -9.98 9.70 24.16
C HIS A 342 -10.61 10.81 25.00
N GLN A 343 -10.16 10.92 26.26
CA GLN A 343 -10.54 12.06 27.09
C GLN A 343 -10.01 13.39 26.52
N PRO A 344 -10.78 14.50 26.62
CA PRO A 344 -10.36 15.83 26.16
C PRO A 344 -9.26 16.46 27.02
N ASN A 345 -8.70 15.77 28.01
CA ASN A 345 -7.49 16.21 28.70
C ASN A 345 -6.22 15.55 28.13
N ASN A 346 -6.34 14.68 27.11
CA ASN A 346 -5.19 14.06 26.48
C ASN A 346 -4.25 15.13 25.86
N PRO A 347 -2.92 15.04 26.06
CA PRO A 347 -1.96 16.01 25.53
C PRO A 347 -2.08 16.31 24.03
N TYR A 348 -2.44 15.32 23.20
CA TYR A 348 -2.59 15.57 21.75
C TYR A 348 -3.72 16.57 21.47
N TRP A 349 -4.80 16.53 22.25
CA TRP A 349 -5.97 17.37 22.03
C TRP A 349 -5.70 18.79 22.50
N GLN A 350 -5.01 18.99 23.62
CA GLN A 350 -4.70 20.32 24.15
C GLN A 350 -3.99 21.21 23.09
N GLN A 351 -3.05 20.64 22.34
CA GLN A 351 -2.38 21.36 21.26
C GLN A 351 -3.30 21.61 20.05
N ASN A 352 -4.15 20.65 19.69
CA ASN A 352 -5.12 20.81 18.60
C ASN A 352 -6.24 21.82 18.96
N GLN A 353 -6.59 21.94 20.24
CA GLN A 353 -7.62 22.86 20.72
C GLN A 353 -7.27 24.32 20.39
N HIS A 354 -6.00 24.72 20.52
CA HIS A 354 -5.58 26.07 20.13
C HIS A 354 -5.77 26.32 18.63
N ILE A 355 -5.43 25.34 17.78
CA ILE A 355 -5.64 25.42 16.32
C ILE A 355 -7.13 25.51 16.00
N VAL A 356 -7.98 24.76 16.71
CA VAL A 356 -9.45 24.82 16.55
C VAL A 356 -9.99 26.20 16.91
N HIS A 357 -9.61 26.75 18.06
CA HIS A 357 -10.04 28.10 18.46
C HIS A 357 -9.57 29.17 17.48
N HIS A 358 -8.32 29.05 17.01
CA HIS A 358 -7.75 29.93 16.00
C HIS A 358 -8.54 29.88 14.70
N ALA A 359 -8.77 28.68 14.16
CA ALA A 359 -9.53 28.48 12.94
C ALA A 359 -11.00 28.94 13.07
N TRP A 360 -11.63 28.67 14.20
CA TRP A 360 -13.00 29.11 14.48
C TRP A 360 -13.12 30.64 14.50
N LYS A 361 -12.13 31.32 15.09
CA LYS A 361 -12.05 32.78 15.09
C LYS A 361 -11.89 33.34 13.67
N HIS A 362 -11.01 32.77 12.85
CA HIS A 362 -10.85 33.18 11.45
C HIS A 362 -12.15 33.05 10.66
N TRP A 363 -12.80 31.89 10.74
CA TRP A 363 -14.09 31.68 10.07
C TRP A 363 -15.15 32.71 10.50
N HIS A 364 -15.26 33.01 11.80
CA HIS A 364 -16.18 34.04 12.30
C HIS A 364 -15.87 35.46 11.81
N ASN A 365 -14.61 35.77 11.48
CA ASN A 365 -14.21 37.06 10.93
C ASN A 365 -14.54 37.19 9.44
N GLY A 366 -15.05 36.14 8.79
CA GLY A 366 -15.37 36.12 7.37
C GLY A 366 -14.18 35.77 6.47
N ASP A 367 -13.14 35.16 7.05
CA ASP A 367 -12.01 34.60 6.31
C ASP A 367 -12.44 33.34 5.51
N GLY A 368 -11.52 32.74 4.75
CA GLY A 368 -11.81 31.64 3.83
C GLY A 368 -12.55 30.45 4.45
N LEU A 369 -13.41 29.80 3.66
CA LEU A 369 -14.22 28.67 4.13
C LEU A 369 -13.40 27.46 4.61
N GLU A 370 -12.13 27.36 4.23
CA GLU A 370 -11.25 26.31 4.73
C GLU A 370 -11.00 26.41 6.23
N TRP A 371 -11.13 27.59 6.84
CA TRP A 371 -11.03 27.73 8.30
C TRP A 371 -12.13 26.95 9.03
N LEU A 372 -13.35 26.90 8.47
CA LEU A 372 -14.42 26.04 9.00
C LEU A 372 -14.03 24.56 8.93
N HIS A 373 -13.40 24.13 7.83
CA HIS A 373 -12.89 22.77 7.69
C HIS A 373 -11.77 22.48 8.69
N ILE A 374 -10.82 23.40 8.92
CA ILE A 374 -9.78 23.21 9.95
C ILE A 374 -10.41 23.03 11.32
N ALA A 375 -11.37 23.89 11.70
CA ALA A 375 -12.08 23.77 12.96
C ALA A 375 -12.81 22.41 13.07
N LEU A 376 -13.58 22.02 12.05
CA LEU A 376 -14.37 20.78 12.02
C LEU A 376 -13.50 19.51 12.02
N SER A 377 -12.42 19.51 11.25
CA SER A 377 -11.51 18.35 11.12
C SER A 377 -10.73 18.07 12.40
N ARG A 378 -10.50 19.10 13.21
CA ARG A 378 -9.65 19.03 14.41
C ARG A 378 -10.43 19.05 15.71
N VAL A 379 -11.67 19.54 15.77
CA VAL A 379 -12.40 19.63 17.04
C VAL A 379 -12.67 18.25 17.65
N HIS A 380 -12.43 18.12 18.95
CA HIS A 380 -12.80 16.94 19.72
C HIS A 380 -14.33 16.92 19.94
N PRO A 381 -15.02 15.78 19.83
CA PRO A 381 -16.49 15.73 19.94
C PRO A 381 -17.05 16.23 21.28
N ASN A 382 -16.27 16.07 22.36
CA ASN A 382 -16.60 16.56 23.70
C ASN A 382 -16.18 18.02 23.97
N ASP A 383 -15.61 18.73 23.00
CA ASP A 383 -15.33 20.16 23.15
C ASP A 383 -16.61 20.98 23.03
N ALA A 384 -16.68 22.10 23.76
CA ALA A 384 -17.85 22.98 23.77
C ALA A 384 -18.17 23.58 22.39
N LEU A 385 -17.16 23.77 21.52
CA LEU A 385 -17.36 24.30 20.17
C LEU A 385 -17.81 23.25 19.15
N ALA A 386 -17.78 21.95 19.49
CA ALA A 386 -18.01 20.89 18.51
C ALA A 386 -19.40 20.98 17.86
N GLU A 387 -20.43 21.32 18.64
CA GLU A 387 -21.80 21.49 18.16
C GLU A 387 -21.96 22.73 17.28
N ASP A 388 -21.39 23.87 17.70
CA ASP A 388 -21.46 25.12 16.96
C ASP A 388 -20.73 25.01 15.60
N ILE A 389 -19.53 24.41 15.60
CA ILE A 389 -18.76 24.16 14.38
C ILE A 389 -19.52 23.21 13.44
N LEU A 390 -20.12 22.14 13.99
CA LEU A 390 -20.92 21.19 13.20
C LEU A 390 -22.13 21.91 12.58
N ASN A 391 -22.89 22.66 13.37
CA ASN A 391 -24.05 23.42 12.92
C ASN A 391 -23.68 24.46 11.85
N ALA A 392 -22.49 25.05 11.92
CA ALA A 392 -21.98 25.96 10.88
C ALA A 392 -21.67 25.26 9.55
N ALA A 393 -21.28 23.98 9.57
CA ALA A 393 -20.97 23.21 8.36
C ALA A 393 -22.21 22.71 7.62
N ILE A 394 -23.29 22.36 8.34
CA ILE A 394 -24.51 21.74 7.77
C ILE A 394 -25.12 22.53 6.60
N PRO A 395 -25.28 23.87 6.65
CA PRO A 395 -25.85 24.63 5.53
C PRO A 395 -25.09 24.46 4.20
N TYR A 396 -23.76 24.29 4.25
CA TYR A 396 -22.94 24.09 3.06
C TYR A 396 -23.11 22.68 2.49
N LEU A 397 -23.29 21.68 3.36
CA LEU A 397 -23.44 20.28 2.98
C LEU A 397 -24.76 20.02 2.25
N HIS A 398 -25.81 20.76 2.56
CA HIS A 398 -27.10 20.70 1.86
C HIS A 398 -27.20 21.59 0.60
N ARG A 399 -26.15 22.36 0.27
CA ARG A 399 -26.14 23.22 -0.92
C ARG A 399 -25.94 22.39 -2.19
N GLU A 400 -26.57 22.81 -3.29
CA GLU A 400 -26.30 22.24 -4.60
C GLU A 400 -24.84 22.51 -5.01
N TRP A 401 -24.10 21.45 -5.33
CA TRP A 401 -22.66 21.52 -5.58
C TRP A 401 -22.26 21.14 -7.01
N THR A 402 -23.18 20.61 -7.81
CA THR A 402 -22.85 20.05 -9.13
C THR A 402 -22.33 21.08 -10.13
N GLN A 403 -22.60 22.37 -9.91
CA GLN A 403 -22.11 23.49 -10.71
C GLN A 403 -20.97 24.27 -10.03
N GLU A 404 -20.52 23.82 -8.86
CA GLU A 404 -19.44 24.46 -8.10
C GLU A 404 -18.07 24.02 -8.62
N THR A 405 -17.04 24.77 -8.25
CA THR A 405 -15.63 24.49 -8.58
C THR A 405 -15.19 23.13 -8.04
N HIS A 406 -14.15 22.55 -8.63
CA HIS A 406 -13.58 21.31 -8.11
C HIS A 406 -13.00 21.50 -6.70
N GLU A 407 -12.46 22.68 -6.39
CA GLU A 407 -11.94 23.03 -5.06
C GLU A 407 -13.06 22.93 -4.02
N TYR A 408 -14.22 23.49 -4.33
CA TYR A 408 -15.39 23.47 -3.47
C TYR A 408 -15.97 22.07 -3.30
N GLN A 409 -16.04 21.31 -4.39
CA GLN A 409 -16.45 19.91 -4.38
C GLN A 409 -15.55 19.05 -3.48
N ALA A 410 -14.23 19.25 -3.50
CA ALA A 410 -13.30 18.56 -2.62
C ALA A 410 -13.49 18.99 -1.16
N TRP A 411 -13.60 20.30 -0.91
CA TRP A 411 -13.83 20.86 0.41
C TRP A 411 -15.14 20.35 1.04
N LEU A 412 -16.22 20.22 0.27
CA LEU A 412 -17.48 19.65 0.73
C LEU A 412 -17.34 18.19 1.18
N LEU A 413 -16.57 17.40 0.43
CA LEU A 413 -16.32 16.00 0.79
C LEU A 413 -15.55 15.90 2.11
N GLU A 414 -14.57 16.78 2.34
CA GLU A 414 -13.83 16.87 3.60
C GLU A 414 -14.74 17.33 4.75
N LEU A 415 -15.60 18.33 4.53
CA LEU A 415 -16.59 18.73 5.53
C LEU A 415 -17.52 17.58 5.90
N TRP A 416 -18.04 16.85 4.91
CA TRP A 416 -18.93 15.72 5.15
C TRP A 416 -18.24 14.59 5.92
N THR A 417 -16.99 14.30 5.56
CA THR A 417 -16.13 13.33 6.24
C THR A 417 -16.01 13.67 7.73
N HIS A 418 -15.67 14.92 8.06
CA HIS A 418 -15.44 15.31 9.45
C HIS A 418 -16.74 15.59 10.23
N ALA A 419 -17.82 16.03 9.58
CA ALA A 419 -19.14 16.12 10.20
C ALA A 419 -19.65 14.74 10.62
N THR A 420 -19.48 13.73 9.74
CA THR A 420 -19.79 12.33 10.06
C THR A 420 -19.01 11.84 11.28
N ARG A 421 -17.69 12.09 11.32
CA ARG A 421 -16.86 11.78 12.49
C ARG A 421 -17.39 12.43 13.76
N LEU A 422 -17.80 13.69 13.73
CA LEU A 422 -18.31 14.39 14.91
C LEU A 422 -19.65 13.85 15.39
N TYR A 423 -20.59 13.54 14.50
CA TYR A 423 -21.82 12.87 14.90
C TYR A 423 -21.52 11.54 15.61
N LEU A 424 -20.59 10.73 15.09
CA LEU A 424 -20.16 9.49 15.74
C LEU A 424 -19.51 9.75 17.11
N GLY A 425 -18.55 10.69 17.18
CA GLY A 425 -17.84 11.07 18.40
C GLY A 425 -18.75 11.61 19.51
N ARG A 426 -19.86 12.24 19.14
CA ARG A 426 -20.87 12.77 20.06
C ARG A 426 -21.93 11.73 20.44
N ASN A 427 -21.74 10.45 20.09
CA ASN A 427 -22.70 9.38 20.32
C ASN A 427 -24.06 9.60 19.61
N GLU A 428 -24.05 10.32 18.47
CA GLU A 428 -25.22 10.62 17.64
C GLU A 428 -25.28 9.68 16.42
N HIS A 429 -25.11 8.37 16.63
CA HIS A 429 -24.94 7.36 15.57
C HIS A 429 -26.06 7.35 14.54
N THR A 430 -27.32 7.49 14.96
CA THR A 430 -28.47 7.56 14.02
C THR A 430 -28.38 8.76 13.09
N LYS A 431 -27.92 9.92 13.60
CA LYS A 431 -27.70 11.10 12.74
C LYS A 431 -26.56 10.87 11.77
N ALA A 432 -25.44 10.29 12.22
CA ALA A 432 -24.32 9.97 11.32
C ALA A 432 -24.77 9.06 10.15
N ILE A 433 -25.54 8.00 10.44
CA ILE A 433 -26.04 7.06 9.43
C ILE A 433 -27.04 7.73 8.49
N GLY A 434 -27.98 8.52 9.05
CA GLY A 434 -28.90 9.33 8.26
C GLY A 434 -28.16 10.28 7.33
N PHE A 435 -27.16 10.97 7.86
CA PHE A 435 -26.33 11.93 7.14
C PHE A 435 -25.52 11.30 6.00
N ILE A 436 -24.94 10.12 6.20
CA ILE A 436 -24.30 9.35 5.11
C ILE A 436 -25.33 8.97 4.04
N SER A 437 -26.52 8.54 4.45
CA SER A 437 -27.57 8.09 3.53
C SER A 437 -28.15 9.24 2.70
N GLU A 438 -28.33 10.40 3.32
CA GLU A 438 -28.80 11.64 2.68
C GLU A 438 -27.81 12.16 1.63
N HIS A 439 -26.51 11.98 1.86
CA HIS A 439 -25.44 12.43 0.97
C HIS A 439 -24.83 11.31 0.10
N GLY A 440 -25.64 10.32 -0.28
CA GLY A 440 -25.20 9.25 -1.19
C GLY A 440 -24.71 9.75 -2.56
N ASP A 441 -25.08 10.98 -2.95
CA ASP A 441 -24.61 11.68 -4.14
C ASP A 441 -23.13 12.11 -4.05
N PHE A 442 -22.57 12.30 -2.85
CA PHE A 442 -21.17 12.68 -2.63
C PHE A 442 -20.18 11.61 -3.13
N ARG A 443 -20.67 10.39 -3.38
CA ARG A 443 -19.95 9.37 -4.14
C ARG A 443 -19.45 9.89 -5.50
N LYS A 444 -20.22 10.76 -6.17
CA LYS A 444 -19.83 11.36 -7.46
C LYS A 444 -18.68 12.35 -7.31
N LEU A 445 -18.61 13.07 -6.18
CA LEU A 445 -17.48 13.93 -5.84
C LEU A 445 -16.20 13.10 -5.79
N ALA A 446 -16.22 12.00 -5.04
CA ALA A 446 -15.05 11.17 -4.84
C ALA A 446 -14.51 10.50 -6.13
N LEU A 447 -15.38 10.23 -7.11
CA LEU A 447 -14.97 9.74 -8.44
C LEU A 447 -14.26 10.81 -9.29
N ALA A 448 -14.62 12.09 -9.13
CA ALA A 448 -14.05 13.19 -9.91
C ALA A 448 -12.59 13.48 -9.55
N PHE A 449 -12.15 13.14 -8.34
CA PHE A 449 -10.80 13.45 -7.84
C PHE A 449 -9.76 12.33 -8.04
N HIS A 450 -10.12 11.18 -8.61
CA HIS A 450 -9.24 10.01 -8.62
C HIS A 450 -8.89 9.54 -10.03
N GLN A 451 -7.78 10.06 -10.58
CA GLN A 451 -7.17 9.54 -11.81
C GLN A 451 -6.04 8.51 -11.58
N GLY A 452 -5.73 8.09 -10.34
CA GLY A 452 -4.53 7.25 -10.14
C GLY A 452 -4.45 6.33 -8.93
N SER A 453 -5.42 6.30 -8.01
CA SER A 453 -5.40 5.31 -6.92
C SER A 453 -6.81 4.84 -6.59
N ASN A 454 -6.96 3.52 -6.44
CA ASN A 454 -8.22 2.75 -6.35
C ASN A 454 -9.16 3.10 -5.16
N GLN A 455 -8.92 4.18 -4.41
CA GLN A 455 -9.60 4.39 -3.14
C GLN A 455 -10.62 5.52 -3.20
N ASN A 456 -11.87 5.21 -3.57
CA ASN A 456 -13.00 6.13 -3.44
C ASN A 456 -13.07 6.74 -2.02
N ALA A 457 -12.77 8.04 -1.85
CA ALA A 457 -12.81 8.74 -0.56
C ALA A 457 -14.15 8.56 0.19
N TYR A 458 -15.28 8.45 -0.53
CA TYR A 458 -16.57 8.10 0.07
C TYR A 458 -16.54 6.72 0.77
N ASN A 459 -15.89 5.72 0.15
CA ASN A 459 -15.72 4.40 0.76
C ASN A 459 -14.85 4.48 2.02
N VAL A 460 -13.84 5.36 2.07
CA VAL A 460 -13.01 5.55 3.27
C VAL A 460 -13.88 6.00 4.45
N VAL A 461 -14.80 6.95 4.25
CA VAL A 461 -15.76 7.39 5.27
C VAL A 461 -16.65 6.23 5.74
N LEU A 462 -17.13 5.40 4.83
CA LEU A 462 -17.92 4.21 5.17
C LEU A 462 -17.12 3.19 5.99
N HIS A 463 -15.89 2.87 5.58
CA HIS A 463 -15.00 1.98 6.34
C HIS A 463 -14.73 2.53 7.74
N ARG A 464 -14.46 3.84 7.86
CA ARG A 464 -14.22 4.49 9.16
C ARG A 464 -15.49 4.50 10.03
N THR A 465 -16.67 4.65 9.44
CA THR A 465 -17.95 4.58 10.14
C THR A 465 -18.23 3.17 10.66
N LEU A 466 -18.11 2.14 9.81
CA LEU A 466 -18.26 0.73 10.23
C LEU A 466 -17.24 0.37 11.32
N ARG A 467 -16.00 0.80 11.14
CA ARG A 467 -14.92 0.63 12.13
C ARG A 467 -15.29 1.24 13.47
N TRP A 468 -15.74 2.50 13.47
CA TRP A 468 -16.20 3.19 14.67
C TRP A 468 -17.31 2.41 15.38
N LEU A 469 -18.38 2.09 14.66
CA LEU A 469 -19.57 1.45 15.22
C LEU A 469 -19.24 0.08 15.81
N VAL A 470 -18.43 -0.74 15.14
CA VAL A 470 -18.00 -2.03 15.70
C VAL A 470 -17.08 -1.86 16.90
N TYR A 471 -16.12 -0.93 16.82
CA TYR A 471 -15.20 -0.66 17.93
C TYR A 471 -15.93 -0.21 19.20
N THR A 472 -16.99 0.59 19.04
CA THR A 472 -17.84 1.12 20.12
C THR A 472 -19.04 0.24 20.45
N ASN A 473 -19.09 -0.99 19.91
CA ASN A 473 -20.14 -1.99 20.16
C ASN A 473 -21.57 -1.59 19.74
N HIS A 474 -21.69 -0.75 18.71
CA HIS A 474 -22.93 -0.39 18.00
C HIS A 474 -23.14 -1.30 16.77
N ILE A 475 -23.25 -2.60 17.01
CA ILE A 475 -23.26 -3.64 15.97
C ILE A 475 -24.52 -3.57 15.08
N ASP A 476 -25.68 -3.22 15.65
CA ASP A 476 -26.92 -3.18 14.89
C ASP A 476 -26.96 -1.97 13.95
N GLU A 477 -26.43 -0.84 14.39
CA GLU A 477 -26.20 0.34 13.56
C GLU A 477 -25.18 0.06 12.45
N ALA A 478 -24.09 -0.67 12.76
CA ALA A 478 -23.12 -1.11 11.76
C ALA A 478 -23.74 -2.05 10.71
N ARG A 479 -24.64 -2.95 11.12
CA ARG A 479 -25.41 -3.79 10.22
C ARG A 479 -26.39 -2.99 9.37
N ALA A 480 -27.04 -1.97 9.92
CA ALA A 480 -28.02 -1.16 9.22
C ALA A 480 -27.41 -0.35 8.07
N ILE A 481 -26.18 0.16 8.22
CA ILE A 481 -25.51 0.92 7.16
C ILE A 481 -24.94 0.03 6.05
N LEU A 482 -24.64 -1.24 6.33
CA LEU A 482 -23.93 -2.11 5.40
C LEU A 482 -24.67 -2.37 4.06
N PRO A 483 -25.99 -2.64 4.01
CA PRO A 483 -26.72 -2.84 2.75
C PRO A 483 -26.67 -1.67 1.78
N HIS A 484 -26.64 -0.43 2.29
CA HIS A 484 -26.51 0.77 1.46
C HIS A 484 -25.21 0.77 0.64
N ASN A 485 -24.20 0.05 1.11
CA ASN A 485 -22.84 0.04 0.56
C ASN A 485 -22.59 -1.19 -0.32
N THR A 486 -23.05 -2.37 0.12
CA THR A 486 -22.77 -3.64 -0.56
C THR A 486 -23.52 -3.80 -1.88
N ALA A 487 -24.67 -3.14 -2.04
CA ALA A 487 -25.39 -3.11 -3.32
C ALA A 487 -24.59 -2.43 -4.45
N GLN A 488 -23.57 -1.64 -4.10
CA GLN A 488 -22.84 -0.78 -5.03
C GLN A 488 -21.35 -1.13 -5.15
N TYR A 489 -20.75 -1.69 -4.08
CA TYR A 489 -19.33 -1.99 -3.96
C TYR A 489 -19.12 -3.31 -3.20
N CYS A 490 -19.56 -4.41 -3.77
CA CYS A 490 -19.48 -5.67 -3.05
C CYS A 490 -18.04 -6.09 -2.68
N ASP A 491 -17.09 -5.94 -3.61
CA ASP A 491 -15.68 -6.34 -3.40
C ASP A 491 -14.93 -5.52 -2.31
N GLY A 492 -15.46 -4.35 -1.93
CA GLY A 492 -14.81 -3.47 -0.95
C GLY A 492 -15.15 -3.80 0.52
N PHE A 493 -16.24 -4.53 0.76
CA PHE A 493 -16.85 -4.65 2.09
C PHE A 493 -16.99 -6.09 2.59
N ASP A 494 -16.40 -7.08 1.92
CA ASP A 494 -16.54 -8.50 2.28
C ASP A 494 -16.06 -8.82 3.71
N HIS A 495 -14.99 -8.15 4.18
CA HIS A 495 -14.57 -8.24 5.58
C HIS A 495 -15.71 -7.83 6.54
N TRP A 496 -16.36 -6.70 6.28
CA TRP A 496 -17.45 -6.20 7.12
C TRP A 496 -18.69 -7.07 7.02
N ARG A 497 -19.06 -7.55 5.82
CA ARG A 497 -20.17 -8.49 5.64
C ARG A 497 -19.95 -9.79 6.40
N THR A 498 -18.71 -10.28 6.40
CA THR A 498 -18.32 -11.47 7.16
C THR A 498 -18.42 -11.19 8.66
N LEU A 499 -17.79 -10.12 9.15
CA LEU A 499 -17.71 -9.79 10.58
C LEU A 499 -19.08 -9.46 11.19
N LEU A 500 -19.94 -8.77 10.44
CA LEU A 500 -21.25 -8.29 10.92
C LEU A 500 -22.39 -9.27 10.66
N ALA A 501 -22.12 -10.45 10.10
CA ALA A 501 -23.14 -11.43 9.79
C ALA A 501 -23.99 -11.78 11.03
N PRO A 502 -25.32 -11.57 11.01
CA PRO A 502 -26.18 -11.87 12.16
C PRO A 502 -26.51 -13.36 12.29
N THR A 503 -26.40 -14.14 11.21
CA THR A 503 -26.70 -15.57 11.17
C THR A 503 -25.68 -16.35 10.35
N THR A 504 -25.73 -17.67 10.42
CA THR A 504 -24.92 -18.57 9.58
C THR A 504 -25.21 -18.41 8.10
N GLU A 505 -26.48 -18.20 7.73
CA GLU A 505 -26.90 -18.01 6.33
C GLU A 505 -26.35 -16.70 5.80
N ALA A 506 -26.45 -15.61 6.57
CA ALA A 506 -25.90 -14.31 6.19
C ALA A 506 -24.37 -14.34 6.07
N LEU A 507 -23.68 -15.09 6.95
CA LEU A 507 -22.23 -15.29 6.89
C LEU A 507 -21.81 -16.01 5.60
N ILE A 508 -22.54 -17.06 5.23
CA ILE A 508 -22.29 -17.82 4.00
C ILE A 508 -22.59 -16.95 2.78
N ASP A 509 -23.72 -16.24 2.78
CA ASP A 509 -24.13 -15.36 1.68
C ASP A 509 -23.17 -14.17 1.47
N ALA A 510 -22.63 -13.63 2.57
CA ALA A 510 -21.62 -12.58 2.56
C ALA A 510 -20.37 -12.94 1.73
N ASN A 511 -20.06 -14.22 1.59
CA ASN A 511 -18.83 -14.71 0.98
C ASN A 511 -19.05 -15.46 -0.34
N LYS A 512 -20.28 -15.44 -0.86
CA LYS A 512 -20.55 -15.86 -2.24
C LYS A 512 -20.00 -14.82 -3.21
N LYS A 513 -19.62 -15.26 -4.41
CA LYS A 513 -19.08 -14.44 -5.49
C LYS A 513 -19.88 -13.15 -5.63
N CYS A 514 -19.22 -12.05 -5.31
CA CYS A 514 -19.51 -10.82 -5.98
C CYS A 514 -18.54 -10.60 -7.14
N HIS A 515 -18.91 -9.75 -8.09
CA HIS A 515 -18.32 -9.75 -9.43
C HIS A 515 -16.79 -9.48 -9.48
N SER A 516 -16.02 -10.55 -9.63
CA SER A 516 -14.80 -10.64 -10.47
C SER A 516 -13.48 -9.96 -10.07
N SER A 517 -13.29 -9.40 -8.87
CA SER A 517 -11.92 -9.05 -8.47
C SER A 517 -11.18 -10.21 -7.80
N ASP A 518 -10.08 -10.62 -8.43
CA ASP A 518 -9.04 -11.56 -7.96
C ASP A 518 -8.30 -11.06 -6.70
N SER A 519 -8.97 -10.34 -5.80
CA SER A 519 -8.38 -9.79 -4.60
C SER A 519 -8.21 -10.91 -3.57
N HIS A 520 -7.07 -11.60 -3.65
CA HIS A 520 -6.60 -12.68 -2.77
C HIS A 520 -6.27 -12.20 -1.34
N ALA A 521 -6.77 -11.02 -0.91
CA ALA A 521 -6.53 -10.53 0.44
C ALA A 521 -6.99 -11.60 1.45
N GLN A 522 -6.16 -11.90 2.45
CA GLN A 522 -6.51 -12.85 3.50
C GLN A 522 -7.71 -12.30 4.28
N THR A 523 -8.91 -12.68 3.86
CA THR A 523 -10.14 -12.18 4.46
C THR A 523 -10.40 -12.91 5.78
N LEU A 524 -11.21 -12.28 6.64
CA LEU A 524 -11.74 -12.90 7.85
C LEU A 524 -12.39 -14.26 7.54
N TRP A 525 -13.09 -14.36 6.40
CA TRP A 525 -13.70 -15.59 5.90
C TRP A 525 -12.70 -16.74 5.76
N HIS A 526 -11.51 -16.48 5.20
CA HIS A 526 -10.49 -17.53 5.05
C HIS A 526 -10.01 -18.09 6.39
N LYS A 527 -9.98 -17.27 7.44
CA LYS A 527 -9.66 -17.71 8.80
C LYS A 527 -10.82 -18.47 9.42
N ILE A 528 -12.05 -18.01 9.22
CA ILE A 528 -13.27 -18.65 9.72
C ILE A 528 -13.46 -20.04 9.13
N VAL A 529 -13.40 -20.19 7.80
CA VAL A 529 -13.71 -21.45 7.10
C VAL A 529 -12.78 -22.60 7.48
N ASN A 530 -11.57 -22.31 7.97
CA ASN A 530 -10.64 -23.31 8.49
C ASN A 530 -11.20 -24.08 9.71
N ASN A 531 -12.11 -23.45 10.46
CA ASN A 531 -12.72 -24.01 11.67
C ASN A 531 -14.00 -24.81 11.40
N PHE A 532 -14.57 -24.74 10.18
CA PHE A 532 -15.85 -25.39 9.87
C PHE A 532 -15.73 -26.91 9.84
N SER A 533 -16.82 -27.62 10.15
CA SER A 533 -16.89 -29.08 10.06
C SER A 533 -16.78 -29.60 8.62
N THR A 534 -16.42 -30.88 8.47
CA THR A 534 -16.32 -31.56 7.17
C THR A 534 -17.64 -31.47 6.38
N ASN A 535 -18.79 -31.62 7.05
CA ASN A 535 -20.11 -31.51 6.43
C ASN A 535 -20.42 -30.09 5.93
N VAL A 536 -20.05 -29.06 6.71
CA VAL A 536 -20.23 -27.67 6.29
C VAL A 536 -19.34 -27.38 5.08
N LEU A 537 -18.06 -27.78 5.10
CA LEU A 537 -17.15 -27.62 3.96
C LEU A 537 -17.66 -28.30 2.68
N TYR A 538 -18.20 -29.51 2.81
CA TYR A 538 -18.83 -30.23 1.70
C TYR A 538 -20.02 -29.45 1.11
N ASN A 539 -20.91 -28.94 1.96
CA ASN A 539 -22.08 -28.18 1.50
C ASN A 539 -21.67 -26.87 0.81
N LEU A 540 -20.69 -26.15 1.35
CA LEU A 540 -20.17 -24.93 0.73
C LEU A 540 -19.50 -25.20 -0.61
N ALA A 541 -18.70 -26.27 -0.73
CA ALA A 541 -18.06 -26.67 -1.98
C ALA A 541 -19.08 -27.01 -3.10
N ARG A 542 -20.30 -27.41 -2.75
CA ARG A 542 -21.37 -27.71 -3.73
C ARG A 542 -22.09 -26.46 -4.23
N ASP A 543 -22.06 -25.37 -3.48
CA ASP A 543 -22.77 -24.15 -3.87
C ASP A 543 -21.99 -23.45 -5.00
N PRO A 544 -22.56 -23.36 -6.22
CA PRO A 544 -21.89 -22.78 -7.38
C PRO A 544 -21.70 -21.26 -7.25
N LEU A 545 -22.30 -20.63 -6.25
CA LEU A 545 -22.12 -19.22 -5.95
C LEU A 545 -20.76 -18.93 -5.30
N PHE A 546 -20.00 -19.92 -4.83
CA PHE A 546 -18.62 -19.75 -4.38
C PHE A 546 -17.61 -19.82 -5.53
N ASP A 547 -16.40 -19.27 -5.31
CA ASP A 547 -15.31 -19.41 -6.26
C ASP A 547 -14.91 -20.85 -6.56
N GLU A 548 -14.61 -21.15 -7.82
CA GLU A 548 -14.24 -22.50 -8.23
C GLU A 548 -12.98 -22.95 -7.48
N LYS A 549 -12.00 -22.05 -7.29
CA LYS A 549 -10.79 -22.33 -6.51
C LYS A 549 -11.14 -22.60 -5.04
N GLU A 550 -12.01 -21.79 -4.44
CA GLU A 550 -12.44 -21.98 -3.05
C GLU A 550 -13.21 -23.28 -2.86
N ARG A 551 -14.18 -23.59 -3.72
CA ARG A 551 -14.93 -24.87 -3.74
C ARG A 551 -13.99 -26.06 -3.86
N THR A 552 -12.97 -25.92 -4.70
CA THR A 552 -11.92 -26.92 -4.88
C THR A 552 -11.11 -27.12 -3.59
N LEU A 553 -10.71 -26.06 -2.90
CA LEU A 553 -9.99 -26.16 -1.62
C LEU A 553 -10.85 -26.76 -0.52
N MET A 554 -12.12 -26.35 -0.42
CA MET A 554 -13.08 -26.86 0.58
C MET A 554 -13.36 -28.36 0.38
N SER A 555 -13.55 -28.81 -0.87
CA SER A 555 -13.77 -30.24 -1.16
C SER A 555 -12.55 -31.12 -0.87
N ARG A 556 -11.33 -30.64 -1.17
CA ARG A 556 -10.09 -31.34 -0.80
C ARG A 556 -9.95 -31.46 0.71
N ALA A 557 -10.25 -30.38 1.44
CA ALA A 557 -10.18 -30.40 2.90
C ALA A 557 -11.19 -31.38 3.50
N ALA A 558 -12.44 -31.35 3.02
CA ALA A 558 -13.47 -32.30 3.45
C ALA A 558 -13.06 -33.76 3.21
N LEU A 559 -12.58 -34.09 2.00
CA LEU A 559 -12.11 -35.44 1.69
C LEU A 559 -10.90 -35.85 2.55
N THR A 560 -9.94 -34.93 2.76
CA THR A 560 -8.75 -35.24 3.56
C THR A 560 -9.14 -35.55 5.01
N ARG A 561 -10.06 -34.77 5.60
CA ARG A 561 -10.56 -35.04 6.95
C ARG A 561 -11.29 -36.37 7.02
N ALA A 562 -12.12 -36.68 6.02
CA ALA A 562 -12.82 -37.95 5.94
C ALA A 562 -11.87 -39.16 5.95
N MET A 563 -10.77 -39.08 5.18
CA MET A 563 -9.71 -40.10 5.16
C MET A 563 -8.97 -40.21 6.50
N LEU A 564 -8.63 -39.07 7.12
CA LEU A 564 -7.85 -39.03 8.37
C LEU A 564 -8.66 -39.45 9.60
N LEU A 565 -9.95 -39.12 9.63
CA LEU A 565 -10.87 -39.42 10.73
C LEU A 565 -11.60 -40.74 10.56
N HIS A 566 -11.36 -41.46 9.45
CA HIS A 566 -11.97 -42.76 9.16
C HIS A 566 -13.50 -42.73 9.26
N VAL A 567 -14.13 -41.76 8.58
CA VAL A 567 -15.58 -41.65 8.53
C VAL A 567 -16.22 -42.86 7.84
N ALA A 568 -17.53 -43.00 7.95
CA ALA A 568 -18.26 -44.09 7.29
C ALA A 568 -18.03 -44.09 5.77
N ASN A 569 -17.98 -45.28 5.16
CA ASN A 569 -17.69 -45.46 3.74
C ASN A 569 -18.62 -44.65 2.83
N ASP A 570 -19.93 -44.62 3.13
CA ASP A 570 -20.91 -43.84 2.35
C ASP A 570 -20.60 -42.34 2.39
N ASP A 571 -20.16 -41.82 3.55
CA ASP A 571 -19.76 -40.42 3.69
C ASP A 571 -18.46 -40.14 2.94
N LEU A 572 -17.48 -41.03 3.04
CA LEU A 572 -16.23 -40.92 2.29
C LEU A 572 -16.48 -40.87 0.78
N ASP A 573 -17.28 -41.79 0.25
CA ASP A 573 -17.60 -41.86 -1.18
C ASP A 573 -18.30 -40.60 -1.66
N ARG A 574 -19.20 -40.05 -0.84
CA ARG A 574 -19.87 -38.79 -1.08
C ARG A 574 -18.87 -37.62 -1.17
N TYR A 575 -17.93 -37.51 -0.24
CA TYR A 575 -16.90 -36.46 -0.27
C TYR A 575 -15.91 -36.64 -1.43
N ALA A 576 -15.52 -37.90 -1.70
CA ALA A 576 -14.61 -38.27 -2.77
C ALA A 576 -15.19 -37.90 -4.14
N THR A 577 -16.48 -38.17 -4.35
CA THR A 577 -17.18 -37.85 -5.59
C THR A 577 -17.14 -36.35 -5.88
N LEU A 578 -17.46 -35.52 -4.88
CA LEU A 578 -17.42 -34.06 -5.05
C LEU A 578 -15.99 -33.55 -5.28
N ALA A 579 -15.02 -34.04 -4.51
CA ALA A 579 -13.62 -33.68 -4.70
C ALA A 579 -13.14 -34.07 -6.10
N ALA A 580 -13.52 -35.26 -6.61
CA ALA A 580 -13.18 -35.72 -7.94
C ALA A 580 -13.83 -34.87 -9.04
N GLU A 581 -15.07 -34.42 -8.83
CA GLU A 581 -15.78 -33.51 -9.75
C GLU A 581 -15.08 -32.15 -9.85
N LEU A 582 -14.74 -31.54 -8.71
CA LEU A 582 -14.09 -30.22 -8.65
C LEU A 582 -12.58 -30.26 -8.92
N ASN A 583 -12.00 -31.46 -9.07
CA ASN A 583 -10.58 -31.66 -9.37
C ASN A 583 -10.41 -32.58 -10.58
N PRO A 584 -10.81 -32.15 -11.79
CA PRO A 584 -10.87 -33.03 -12.95
C PRO A 584 -9.53 -33.72 -13.29
N THR A 585 -8.40 -33.03 -13.07
CA THR A 585 -7.05 -33.60 -13.27
C THR A 585 -6.74 -34.77 -12.33
N PHE A 586 -7.41 -34.87 -11.18
CA PHE A 586 -7.18 -35.90 -10.16
C PHE A 586 -8.38 -36.83 -9.97
N ARG A 587 -9.46 -36.65 -10.74
CA ARG A 587 -10.73 -37.38 -10.61
C ARG A 587 -10.53 -38.88 -10.47
N GLU A 588 -9.90 -39.51 -11.45
CA GLU A 588 -9.69 -40.97 -11.48
C GLU A 588 -8.83 -41.46 -10.31
N ARG A 589 -7.86 -40.66 -9.87
CA ARG A 589 -7.00 -41.02 -8.74
C ARG A 589 -7.78 -40.99 -7.43
N ILE A 590 -8.59 -39.96 -7.22
CA ILE A 590 -9.45 -39.83 -6.04
C ILE A 590 -10.42 -41.01 -5.98
N LEU A 591 -11.19 -41.23 -7.05
CA LEU A 591 -12.23 -42.27 -7.08
C LEU A 591 -11.66 -43.67 -6.90
N ARG A 592 -10.51 -43.97 -7.54
CA ARG A 592 -9.85 -45.27 -7.40
C ARG A 592 -9.38 -45.53 -5.97
N VAL A 593 -8.76 -44.53 -5.34
CA VAL A 593 -8.21 -44.67 -3.98
C VAL A 593 -9.32 -44.86 -2.95
N THR A 594 -10.48 -44.22 -3.14
CA THR A 594 -11.56 -44.30 -2.16
C THR A 594 -12.43 -45.54 -2.33
N ALA A 595 -12.50 -46.13 -3.52
CA ALA A 595 -13.37 -47.27 -3.85
C ALA A 595 -13.11 -48.55 -3.04
N HIS A 596 -11.89 -48.76 -2.54
CA HIS A 596 -11.56 -49.96 -1.74
C HIS A 596 -11.80 -49.80 -0.25
N HIS A 597 -12.12 -48.58 0.19
CA HIS A 597 -12.26 -48.22 1.60
C HIS A 597 -11.03 -48.61 2.46
N SER A 598 -9.84 -48.59 1.86
CA SER A 598 -8.58 -49.02 2.47
C SER A 598 -7.80 -47.83 3.03
N HIS A 599 -7.44 -47.90 4.32
CA HIS A 599 -6.59 -46.87 4.94
C HIS A 599 -5.23 -46.76 4.24
N ASP A 600 -4.67 -47.89 3.80
CA ASP A 600 -3.35 -47.91 3.16
C ASP A 600 -3.36 -47.15 1.82
N ASP A 601 -4.46 -47.25 1.07
CA ASP A 601 -4.65 -46.53 -0.20
C ASP A 601 -4.72 -45.01 0.06
N TYR A 602 -5.34 -44.58 1.16
CA TYR A 602 -5.41 -43.17 1.54
C TYR A 602 -4.04 -42.62 1.91
N ILE A 603 -3.24 -43.40 2.65
CA ILE A 603 -1.87 -43.01 3.02
C ILE A 603 -1.01 -42.85 1.79
N GLU A 604 -1.04 -43.80 0.85
CA GLU A 604 -0.32 -43.68 -0.42
C GLU A 604 -0.75 -42.41 -1.17
N PHE A 605 -2.06 -42.16 -1.24
CA PHE A 605 -2.58 -40.98 -1.89
C PHE A 605 -2.06 -39.68 -1.25
N LEU A 606 -2.18 -39.53 0.07
CA LEU A 606 -1.75 -38.31 0.78
C LEU A 606 -0.23 -38.11 0.74
N LEU A 607 0.56 -39.20 0.71
CA LEU A 607 2.02 -39.14 0.52
C LEU A 607 2.44 -38.55 -0.83
N ARG A 608 1.64 -38.77 -1.88
CA ARG A 608 1.96 -38.34 -3.24
C ARG A 608 1.36 -36.98 -3.62
N HIS A 609 0.39 -36.48 -2.86
CA HIS A 609 -0.37 -35.29 -3.19
C HIS A 609 -0.36 -34.28 -2.03
N PRO A 610 0.74 -33.50 -1.86
CA PRO A 610 0.97 -32.62 -0.71
C PRO A 610 -0.16 -31.63 -0.38
N ARG A 611 -1.07 -31.34 -1.31
CA ARG A 611 -2.12 -30.32 -1.14
C ARG A 611 -3.49 -30.86 -0.72
N PHE A 612 -3.56 -32.15 -0.40
CA PHE A 612 -4.68 -32.71 0.35
C PHE A 612 -4.38 -32.58 1.83
N ARG A 613 -5.02 -31.61 2.47
CA ARG A 613 -4.80 -31.21 3.87
C ARG A 613 -6.12 -31.01 4.59
N PRO A 614 -6.19 -31.22 5.92
CA PRO A 614 -7.41 -31.01 6.70
C PRO A 614 -7.81 -29.53 6.89
N VAL A 615 -7.05 -28.56 6.39
CA VAL A 615 -7.34 -27.13 6.55
C VAL A 615 -7.51 -26.48 5.17
N VAL A 616 -8.52 -25.62 4.98
CA VAL A 616 -8.86 -25.05 3.66
C VAL A 616 -7.78 -24.08 3.18
N ASN A 617 -7.55 -23.01 3.95
CA ASN A 617 -6.68 -21.89 3.61
C ASN A 617 -5.42 -21.85 4.46
N LEU A 618 -4.34 -21.30 3.90
CA LEU A 618 -3.04 -21.15 4.55
C LEU A 618 -2.74 -19.70 4.89
N ASP A 619 -2.02 -19.48 5.98
CA ASP A 619 -1.74 -18.12 6.47
C ASP A 619 -0.65 -17.36 5.72
N TYR A 620 0.17 -18.03 4.90
CA TYR A 620 1.37 -17.43 4.30
C TYR A 620 1.43 -17.51 2.78
N ILE A 621 0.33 -17.91 2.14
CA ILE A 621 0.04 -17.40 0.80
C ILE A 621 -0.38 -15.95 1.00
N ALA A 622 0.56 -15.10 1.41
CA ALA A 622 0.34 -13.69 1.53
C ALA A 622 0.40 -13.12 0.11
N PRO A 623 -0.62 -12.35 -0.30
CA PRO A 623 -0.49 -11.38 -1.35
C PRO A 623 0.68 -10.41 -1.20
N ALA A 624 1.35 -10.34 -0.05
CA ALA A 624 2.41 -9.37 0.14
C ALA A 624 3.61 -9.55 -0.82
N LEU A 625 3.69 -10.66 -1.58
CA LEU A 625 4.65 -10.84 -2.67
C LEU A 625 4.03 -10.79 -4.10
N ILE A 626 2.74 -10.41 -4.23
CA ILE A 626 1.90 -10.47 -5.46
C ILE A 626 2.28 -9.53 -6.61
N PHE A 627 3.45 -8.89 -6.58
CA PHE A 627 3.88 -8.09 -7.74
C PHE A 627 4.87 -8.78 -8.68
N ARG A 628 5.43 -9.95 -8.35
CA ARG A 628 6.38 -10.64 -9.26
C ARG A 628 6.04 -12.06 -9.66
N GLN A 629 5.12 -12.74 -8.99
CA GLN A 629 4.89 -14.17 -9.22
C GLN A 629 3.42 -14.54 -9.38
N GLN A 630 2.53 -13.66 -9.85
CA GLN A 630 1.14 -14.04 -10.09
C GLN A 630 1.04 -15.27 -11.03
N ASP A 631 1.86 -15.30 -12.09
CA ASP A 631 1.89 -16.42 -13.04
C ASP A 631 2.56 -17.68 -12.47
N GLU A 632 3.62 -17.55 -11.68
CA GLU A 632 4.29 -18.69 -11.03
C GLU A 632 3.49 -19.24 -9.85
N MET A 633 2.85 -18.41 -9.01
CA MET A 633 1.95 -18.84 -7.95
C MET A 633 0.68 -19.47 -8.51
N ASN A 634 0.12 -18.96 -9.62
CA ASN A 634 -1.01 -19.61 -10.30
C ASN A 634 -0.63 -20.98 -10.88
N ALA A 635 0.58 -21.12 -11.43
CA ALA A 635 1.11 -22.39 -11.98
C ALA A 635 1.66 -23.35 -10.90
N VAL A 636 2.06 -22.83 -9.74
CA VAL A 636 2.43 -23.62 -8.57
C VAL A 636 1.15 -24.10 -7.91
N ASN A 637 0.17 -23.25 -7.56
CA ASN A 637 -1.05 -23.60 -6.80
C ASN A 637 -2.02 -24.58 -7.48
N THR A 638 -1.95 -24.75 -8.81
CA THR A 638 -2.87 -25.65 -9.54
C THR A 638 -2.36 -27.09 -9.67
N ASP A 639 -1.04 -27.31 -9.69
CA ASP A 639 -0.47 -28.67 -9.79
C ASP A 639 -0.30 -29.31 -8.41
N LEU A 640 -1.19 -30.23 -8.05
CA LEU A 640 -1.21 -30.89 -6.73
C LEU A 640 -0.04 -31.83 -6.47
N THR A 641 0.82 -32.07 -7.48
CA THR A 641 2.03 -32.88 -7.35
C THR A 641 3.28 -32.04 -7.12
N LYS A 642 3.22 -30.72 -7.35
CA LYS A 642 4.35 -29.82 -7.13
C LYS A 642 4.55 -29.57 -5.64
N ILE A 643 5.82 -29.66 -5.24
CA ILE A 643 6.28 -29.28 -3.91
C ILE A 643 6.66 -27.81 -3.93
N ASP A 644 6.10 -27.05 -3.01
CA ASP A 644 6.60 -25.73 -2.64
C ASP A 644 7.90 -25.91 -1.84
N THR A 645 9.02 -25.43 -2.38
CA THR A 645 10.33 -25.54 -1.73
C THR A 645 10.68 -24.33 -0.89
N VAL A 646 9.93 -23.24 -0.99
CA VAL A 646 10.21 -21.95 -0.33
C VAL A 646 9.43 -21.87 0.98
N HIS A 647 8.14 -22.20 0.93
CA HIS A 647 7.21 -22.12 2.05
C HIS A 647 6.58 -23.48 2.34
N HIS A 648 7.41 -24.50 2.41
CA HIS A 648 6.96 -25.89 2.54
C HIS A 648 6.13 -26.19 3.82
N SER A 649 6.13 -25.29 4.81
CA SER A 649 5.32 -25.44 6.03
C SER A 649 3.86 -25.02 5.88
N ASP A 650 3.51 -24.35 4.79
CA ASP A 650 2.14 -23.96 4.51
C ASP A 650 1.63 -24.64 3.23
N ASN A 651 2.36 -24.62 2.12
CA ASN A 651 1.80 -25.03 0.82
C ASN A 651 1.95 -26.50 0.40
N ASN A 652 2.53 -27.32 1.27
CA ASN A 652 2.57 -28.78 1.11
C ASN A 652 1.68 -29.45 2.16
N TRP A 653 2.20 -30.46 2.86
CA TRP A 653 1.47 -31.19 3.91
C TRP A 653 1.17 -30.33 5.14
N TRP A 654 0.18 -30.76 5.91
CA TRP A 654 -0.36 -29.99 7.03
C TRP A 654 0.56 -29.95 8.26
N CYS A 655 0.51 -28.83 8.96
CA CYS A 655 0.87 -28.75 10.37
C CYS A 655 -0.21 -29.39 11.23
N ARG A 656 0.16 -29.80 12.45
CA ARG A 656 -0.81 -30.20 13.47
C ARG A 656 -1.90 -29.14 13.57
N VAL A 657 -3.16 -29.57 13.51
CA VAL A 657 -4.31 -28.69 13.69
C VAL A 657 -4.32 -28.20 15.13
N ASP A 658 -4.52 -26.90 15.29
CA ASP A 658 -4.57 -26.21 16.58
C ASP A 658 -5.79 -25.28 16.52
N GLY A 659 -6.90 -25.73 17.10
CA GLY A 659 -8.18 -25.04 17.07
C GLY A 659 -8.13 -23.74 17.87
N GLU A 660 -7.40 -23.69 18.97
CA GLU A 660 -7.17 -22.47 19.73
C GLU A 660 -6.44 -21.44 18.87
N GLN A 661 -5.34 -21.83 18.23
CA GLN A 661 -4.61 -20.94 17.33
C GLN A 661 -5.46 -20.51 16.12
N GLN A 662 -6.29 -21.40 15.57
CA GLN A 662 -7.20 -21.04 14.47
C GLN A 662 -8.25 -20.00 14.91
N GLN A 663 -8.82 -20.14 16.10
CA GLN A 663 -9.76 -19.15 16.65
C GLN A 663 -9.07 -17.85 17.01
N HIS A 664 -7.86 -17.90 17.57
CA HIS A 664 -7.04 -16.71 17.81
C HIS A 664 -6.79 -15.92 16.52
N ARG A 665 -6.57 -16.60 15.39
CA ARG A 665 -6.42 -15.92 14.09
C ARG A 665 -7.72 -15.31 13.57
N VAL A 666 -8.87 -15.91 13.87
CA VAL A 666 -10.18 -15.29 13.57
C VAL A 666 -10.31 -14.00 14.38
N TYR A 667 -9.96 -14.05 15.66
CA TYR A 667 -9.94 -12.87 16.52
C TYR A 667 -8.97 -11.80 16.01
N ASP A 668 -7.70 -12.14 15.75
CA ASP A 668 -6.68 -11.21 15.24
C ASP A 668 -7.11 -10.54 13.93
N GLN A 669 -7.83 -11.27 13.07
CA GLN A 669 -8.31 -10.76 11.80
C GLN A 669 -9.60 -9.95 11.92
N GLY A 670 -10.45 -10.25 12.92
CA GLY A 670 -11.74 -9.60 13.16
C GLY A 670 -11.68 -8.42 14.14
N VAL A 671 -10.64 -8.35 14.97
CA VAL A 671 -10.46 -7.28 15.95
C VAL A 671 -10.05 -5.98 15.27
N ILE A 672 -10.71 -4.91 15.67
CA ILE A 672 -10.41 -3.55 15.26
C ILE A 672 -9.57 -2.91 16.36
N VAL A 673 -8.39 -2.46 16.00
CA VAL A 673 -7.46 -1.81 16.93
C VAL A 673 -7.09 -0.44 16.39
N ALA A 674 -7.22 0.59 17.22
CA ALA A 674 -6.76 1.94 16.92
C ALA A 674 -5.26 1.93 16.58
N GLY A 675 -4.87 2.61 15.50
CA GLY A 675 -3.46 2.83 15.13
C GLY A 675 -2.61 1.60 14.72
N ILE A 676 -3.09 0.35 14.81
CA ILE A 676 -2.29 -0.84 14.48
C ILE A 676 -2.88 -1.69 13.33
N ASN A 677 -4.17 -1.58 13.04
CA ASN A 677 -4.82 -2.33 11.97
C ASN A 677 -5.76 -1.44 11.16
N SER A 678 -5.22 -0.48 10.41
CA SER A 678 -5.96 -0.01 9.23
C SER A 678 -6.18 -1.22 8.31
N PRO A 679 -7.35 -1.37 7.64
CA PRO A 679 -7.59 -2.48 6.73
C PRO A 679 -6.39 -2.73 5.80
N PRO A 680 -6.17 -3.98 5.33
CA PRO A 680 -4.97 -4.38 4.56
C PRO A 680 -4.67 -3.52 3.32
N PHE A 681 -5.58 -2.62 2.92
CA PHE A 681 -5.39 -1.63 1.88
C PHE A 681 -4.37 -0.51 2.21
N HIS A 682 -4.00 -0.29 3.48
CA HIS A 682 -3.04 0.79 3.83
C HIS A 682 -1.66 0.30 4.30
N HIS A 683 -1.53 -0.93 4.82
CA HIS A 683 -0.27 -1.37 5.43
C HIS A 683 0.72 -2.05 4.48
N THR A 684 0.34 -2.40 3.26
CA THR A 684 1.27 -3.11 2.35
C THR A 684 2.24 -2.18 1.63
N TYR A 685 2.01 -0.87 1.56
CA TYR A 685 2.83 0.02 0.73
C TYR A 685 3.65 1.09 1.45
N TYR A 686 3.33 1.40 2.71
CA TYR A 686 3.97 2.51 3.41
C TYR A 686 4.28 2.14 4.87
N ASN A 687 5.48 1.59 5.08
CA ASN A 687 6.18 1.62 6.35
C ASN A 687 6.60 3.06 6.71
N TYR A 688 5.68 4.03 6.63
CA TYR A 688 5.95 5.34 7.19
C TYR A 688 5.91 5.23 8.72
N PRO A 689 6.86 5.84 9.43
CA PRO A 689 6.95 5.83 10.89
C PRO A 689 5.89 6.73 11.55
N TYR A 690 4.67 6.81 11.02
CA TYR A 690 3.57 7.53 11.66
C TYR A 690 3.16 6.86 12.99
N GLY A 691 3.39 5.54 13.12
CA GLY A 691 3.28 4.83 14.39
C GLY A 691 4.39 5.12 15.42
N ALA A 692 5.34 6.03 15.14
CA ALA A 692 6.44 6.34 16.03
C ALA A 692 6.25 7.63 16.85
N PHE A 693 5.27 8.49 16.54
CA PHE A 693 5.01 9.67 17.36
C PHE A 693 4.40 9.31 18.73
N PHE A 694 3.64 8.22 18.76
CA PHE A 694 3.10 7.58 19.96
C PHE A 694 3.42 6.08 19.91
N SER A 695 4.71 5.76 19.75
CA SER A 695 5.17 4.37 19.70
C SER A 695 4.61 3.57 20.87
N LYS A 696 4.31 2.29 20.61
CA LYS A 696 3.90 1.17 21.49
C LYS A 696 4.52 1.06 22.89
N ASN A 697 5.40 1.96 23.28
CA ASN A 697 6.07 1.95 24.57
C ASN A 697 5.35 2.91 25.51
N GLU A 698 4.44 2.30 26.29
CA GLU A 698 4.36 2.41 27.75
C GLU A 698 3.06 2.92 28.38
N ASP A 699 2.17 3.68 27.73
CA ASP A 699 0.95 4.16 28.42
C ASP A 699 -0.32 4.29 27.54
N ASP A 700 -0.77 3.23 26.84
CA ASP A 700 -2.24 3.03 26.71
C ASP A 700 -2.73 1.62 26.25
N PRO A 701 -2.89 0.65 27.18
CA PRO A 701 -3.87 -0.42 27.02
C PRO A 701 -5.19 -0.11 27.74
N THR A 702 -5.18 0.74 28.77
CA THR A 702 -6.31 0.81 29.72
C THR A 702 -7.52 1.56 29.20
N GLU A 703 -7.36 2.63 28.42
CA GLU A 703 -8.51 3.35 27.86
C GLU A 703 -9.20 2.52 26.77
N PHE A 704 -8.43 1.67 26.08
CA PHE A 704 -8.94 0.81 25.01
C PHE A 704 -9.43 -0.56 25.46
N GLU A 705 -8.98 -1.05 26.62
CA GLU A 705 -9.34 -2.36 27.15
C GLU A 705 -10.85 -2.63 27.15
N PRO A 706 -11.73 -1.69 27.56
CA PRO A 706 -13.17 -1.92 27.50
C PRO A 706 -13.69 -2.23 26.09
N TYR A 707 -13.19 -1.51 25.07
CA TYR A 707 -13.58 -1.72 23.67
C TYR A 707 -13.03 -3.04 23.13
N ILE A 708 -11.79 -3.39 23.48
CA ILE A 708 -11.21 -4.69 23.10
C ILE A 708 -11.99 -5.84 23.72
N GLN A 709 -12.40 -5.73 24.99
CA GLN A 709 -13.22 -6.74 25.65
C GLN A 709 -14.62 -6.86 25.03
N GLN A 710 -15.26 -5.73 24.66
CA GLN A 710 -16.53 -5.75 23.94
C GLN A 710 -16.40 -6.44 22.58
N GLN A 711 -15.35 -6.14 21.82
CA GLN A 711 -15.09 -6.80 20.53
C GLN A 711 -14.82 -8.29 20.70
N LYS A 712 -14.05 -8.68 21.72
CA LYS A 712 -13.85 -10.10 22.06
C LYS A 712 -15.18 -10.78 22.39
N ALA A 713 -16.04 -10.14 23.17
CA ALA A 713 -17.38 -10.66 23.46
C ALA A 713 -18.23 -10.80 22.19
N PHE A 714 -18.19 -9.79 21.31
CA PHE A 714 -18.89 -9.81 20.02
C PHE A 714 -18.40 -10.94 19.11
N ILE A 715 -17.09 -11.10 18.93
CA ILE A 715 -16.50 -12.16 18.11
C ILE A 715 -16.82 -13.54 18.68
N ASN A 716 -16.79 -13.70 20.02
CA ASN A 716 -17.17 -14.95 20.68
C ASN A 716 -18.66 -15.31 20.49
N GLN A 717 -19.52 -14.33 20.21
CA GLN A 717 -20.94 -14.52 19.92
C GLN A 717 -21.22 -14.64 18.41
N HIS A 718 -20.20 -14.52 17.56
CA HIS A 718 -20.35 -14.54 16.11
C HIS A 718 -20.91 -15.88 15.62
N PRO A 719 -21.85 -15.90 14.65
CA PRO A 719 -22.57 -17.11 14.25
C PRO A 719 -21.68 -18.24 13.70
N TYR A 720 -20.45 -17.93 13.28
CA TYR A 720 -19.51 -18.94 12.77
C TYR A 720 -19.21 -20.06 13.77
N HIS A 721 -19.29 -19.79 15.08
CA HIS A 721 -19.09 -20.81 16.11
C HIS A 721 -20.10 -21.95 16.00
N GLN A 722 -21.30 -21.71 15.44
CA GLN A 722 -22.33 -22.73 15.22
C GLN A 722 -21.98 -23.70 14.09
N LEU A 723 -21.01 -23.34 13.23
CA LEU A 723 -20.53 -24.15 12.11
C LEU A 723 -19.31 -25.01 12.48
N ILE A 724 -18.79 -24.84 13.70
CA ILE A 724 -17.68 -25.61 14.26
C ILE A 724 -18.24 -26.89 14.88
N ASP A 725 -17.71 -28.04 14.46
CA ASP A 725 -17.89 -29.30 15.19
C ASP A 725 -16.72 -29.47 16.15
N ALA A 726 -16.96 -29.21 17.45
CA ALA A 726 -15.93 -29.30 18.47
C ALA A 726 -15.37 -30.73 18.63
N SER A 727 -16.16 -31.76 18.33
CA SER A 727 -15.72 -33.15 18.40
C SER A 727 -14.80 -33.51 17.24
N GLU A 728 -15.14 -33.07 16.03
CA GLU A 728 -14.30 -33.20 14.85
C GLU A 728 -13.00 -32.43 15.01
N LEU A 729 -13.07 -31.17 15.48
CA LEU A 729 -11.89 -30.33 15.70
C LEU A 729 -10.92 -30.98 16.69
N LYS A 730 -11.44 -31.48 17.83
CA LYS A 730 -10.64 -32.21 18.82
C LYS A 730 -10.00 -33.48 18.23
N ALA A 731 -10.72 -34.19 17.36
CA ALA A 731 -10.18 -35.36 16.68
C ALA A 731 -9.05 -34.99 15.71
N LEU A 732 -9.17 -33.86 15.00
CA LEU A 732 -8.12 -33.32 14.13
C LEU A 732 -6.91 -32.83 14.92
N GLU A 733 -7.09 -32.19 16.08
CA GLU A 733 -6.00 -31.75 16.97
C GLU A 733 -5.20 -32.90 17.58
N ALA A 734 -5.82 -34.08 17.70
CA ALA A 734 -5.17 -35.30 18.15
C ALA A 734 -4.27 -35.93 17.08
N LEU A 735 -4.45 -35.57 15.81
CA LEU A 735 -3.57 -36.01 14.73
C LEU A 735 -2.23 -35.26 14.81
N PRO A 736 -1.09 -35.95 14.63
CA PRO A 736 0.18 -35.27 14.49
C PRO A 736 0.26 -34.52 13.14
N SER A 737 1.37 -33.82 12.92
CA SER A 737 1.63 -33.16 11.63
C SER A 737 1.63 -34.18 10.48
N GLY A 738 1.36 -33.73 9.26
CA GLY A 738 1.38 -34.59 8.07
C GLY A 738 2.68 -35.40 7.92
N PRO A 739 3.88 -34.79 8.09
CA PRO A 739 5.14 -35.51 8.09
C PRO A 739 5.21 -36.68 9.06
N GLU A 740 4.76 -36.49 10.30
CA GLU A 740 4.80 -37.54 11.32
C GLU A 740 3.74 -38.60 11.07
N TYR A 741 2.48 -38.18 10.82
CA TYR A 741 1.35 -39.09 10.57
C TYR A 741 1.64 -40.04 9.40
N LEU A 742 2.01 -39.47 8.25
CA LEU A 742 2.23 -40.23 7.02
C LEU A 742 3.47 -41.11 7.10
N THR A 743 4.53 -40.65 7.76
CA THR A 743 5.75 -41.44 7.93
C THR A 743 5.51 -42.63 8.86
N ASN A 744 4.80 -42.43 9.97
CA ASN A 744 4.46 -43.51 10.89
C ASN A 744 3.54 -44.55 10.22
N ALA A 745 2.58 -44.12 9.42
CA ALA A 745 1.71 -45.02 8.67
C ALA A 745 2.48 -45.85 7.63
N ALA A 746 3.36 -45.23 6.83
CA ALA A 746 4.20 -45.94 5.86
C ALA A 746 5.15 -46.94 6.53
N MET A 747 5.74 -46.59 7.68
CA MET A 747 6.55 -47.53 8.47
C MET A 747 5.73 -48.72 8.97
N LYS A 748 4.49 -48.50 9.41
CA LYS A 748 3.61 -49.59 9.86
C LYS A 748 3.28 -50.55 8.71
N GLN A 749 3.01 -50.05 7.50
CA GLN A 749 2.82 -50.88 6.30
C GLN A 749 4.05 -51.75 6.03
N ALA A 750 5.23 -51.14 6.03
CA ALA A 750 6.49 -51.86 5.81
C ALA A 750 6.84 -52.86 6.92
N GLN A 751 6.42 -52.61 8.15
CA GLN A 751 6.59 -53.57 9.25
C GLN A 751 5.66 -54.79 9.10
N ASN A 752 4.44 -54.58 8.63
CA ASN A 752 3.46 -55.65 8.37
C ASN A 752 3.79 -56.48 7.12
N ASP A 753 4.64 -55.97 6.23
CA ASP A 753 5.18 -56.71 5.09
C ASP A 753 6.29 -57.67 5.53
N TRP A 754 5.87 -58.87 5.95
CA TRP A 754 6.74 -59.94 6.44
C TRP A 754 7.61 -60.57 5.35
N PHE A 755 7.15 -60.59 4.10
CA PHE A 755 7.79 -61.33 3.00
C PHE A 755 8.43 -60.43 1.93
N GLY A 756 8.11 -59.14 1.88
CA GLY A 756 8.44 -58.30 0.74
C GLY A 756 9.90 -57.89 0.56
N GLY A 757 10.78 -58.21 1.52
CA GLY A 757 12.23 -58.14 1.31
C GLY A 757 12.84 -59.39 0.65
N TRP A 758 12.11 -60.51 0.64
CA TRP A 758 12.60 -61.81 0.12
C TRP A 758 11.99 -62.16 -1.24
N TRP A 759 10.79 -61.65 -1.54
CA TRP A 759 10.11 -61.80 -2.82
C TRP A 759 9.68 -60.44 -3.35
N ARG A 760 10.20 -60.03 -4.51
CA ARG A 760 9.78 -58.79 -5.17
C ARG A 760 8.38 -58.96 -5.73
N SER A 761 7.40 -58.52 -4.94
CA SER A 761 6.02 -58.37 -5.37
C SER A 761 5.76 -56.92 -5.78
N GLU A 762 4.72 -56.69 -6.57
CA GLU A 762 4.23 -55.34 -6.86
C GLU A 762 3.93 -54.57 -5.56
N GLN A 763 3.40 -55.26 -4.55
CA GLN A 763 3.13 -54.69 -3.23
C GLN A 763 4.41 -54.20 -2.53
N SER A 764 5.49 -54.97 -2.60
CA SER A 764 6.79 -54.60 -2.01
C SER A 764 7.33 -53.30 -2.62
N GLU A 765 7.18 -53.13 -3.93
CA GLU A 765 7.60 -51.91 -4.64
C GLU A 765 6.74 -50.69 -4.26
N ILE A 766 5.43 -50.89 -4.04
CA ILE A 766 4.53 -49.82 -3.56
C ILE A 766 4.93 -49.38 -2.14
N ILE A 767 5.20 -50.33 -1.24
CA ILE A 767 5.62 -50.03 0.14
C ILE A 767 6.97 -49.31 0.17
N ALA A 768 7.94 -49.74 -0.65
CA ALA A 768 9.21 -49.04 -0.80
C ALA A 768 9.03 -47.60 -1.32
N ALA A 769 8.13 -47.41 -2.29
CA ALA A 769 7.77 -46.08 -2.78
C ALA A 769 7.14 -45.22 -1.67
N ASN A 770 6.24 -45.77 -0.86
CA ASN A 770 5.59 -45.06 0.24
C ASN A 770 6.61 -44.58 1.28
N LEU A 771 7.60 -45.40 1.64
CA LEU A 771 8.70 -44.98 2.51
C LEU A 771 9.55 -43.85 1.90
N PHE A 772 9.85 -43.92 0.59
CA PHE A 772 10.52 -42.83 -0.13
C PHE A 772 9.73 -41.51 -0.02
N TYR A 773 8.41 -41.54 -0.29
CA TYR A 773 7.58 -40.34 -0.19
C TYR A 773 7.44 -39.86 1.25
N ALA A 774 7.35 -40.76 2.23
CA ALA A 774 7.31 -40.42 3.64
C ALA A 774 8.55 -39.61 4.06
N ILE A 775 9.75 -40.10 3.72
CA ILE A 775 11.00 -39.37 3.99
C ILE A 775 10.99 -38.01 3.28
N ARG A 776 10.48 -37.93 2.05
CA ARG A 776 10.30 -36.65 1.33
C ARG A 776 9.34 -35.70 2.03
N THR A 777 8.25 -36.19 2.62
CA THR A 777 7.32 -35.35 3.41
C THR A 777 8.02 -34.74 4.63
N THR A 778 9.00 -35.44 5.23
CA THR A 778 9.78 -34.87 6.35
C THR A 778 10.72 -33.74 5.93
N ARG A 779 11.12 -33.69 4.66
CA ARG A 779 11.93 -32.58 4.13
C ARG A 779 11.09 -31.34 3.84
N TYR A 780 9.93 -31.55 3.22
CA TYR A 780 9.13 -30.50 2.62
C TYR A 780 7.73 -30.37 3.24
N GLY A 781 7.51 -30.87 4.45
CA GLY A 781 6.26 -30.69 5.17
C GLY A 781 6.38 -29.64 6.27
N CYS A 782 5.36 -29.59 7.12
CA CYS A 782 5.30 -28.64 8.22
C CYS A 782 6.45 -28.81 9.22
N GLN A 783 7.24 -27.76 9.43
CA GLN A 783 8.33 -27.72 10.43
C GLN A 783 7.95 -27.00 11.72
N ARG A 784 6.70 -26.51 11.84
CA ARG A 784 6.24 -25.75 13.02
C ARG A 784 6.08 -26.63 14.26
N ASN A 785 5.91 -27.94 14.07
CA ASN A 785 5.65 -28.88 15.15
C ASN A 785 6.92 -29.57 15.69
N GLY A 786 8.11 -29.06 15.36
CA GLY A 786 9.38 -29.54 15.90
C GLY A 786 10.22 -30.35 14.90
N SER A 787 11.20 -31.08 15.41
CA SER A 787 12.15 -31.84 14.60
C SER A 787 11.52 -33.10 13.99
N HIS A 788 11.86 -33.39 12.74
CA HIS A 788 11.40 -34.60 12.03
C HIS A 788 12.41 -35.77 12.09
N ALA A 789 13.54 -35.56 12.78
CA ALA A 789 14.71 -36.43 12.70
C ALA A 789 14.40 -37.90 13.01
N ASP A 790 13.67 -38.16 14.09
CA ASP A 790 13.51 -39.50 14.63
C ASP A 790 12.74 -40.43 13.69
N TYR A 791 11.59 -39.98 13.18
CA TYR A 791 10.77 -40.79 12.26
C TYR A 791 11.29 -40.75 10.82
N SER A 792 11.91 -39.65 10.37
CA SER A 792 12.59 -39.59 9.07
C SER A 792 13.72 -40.62 8.99
N ARG A 793 14.54 -40.71 10.05
CA ARG A 793 15.62 -41.69 10.14
C ARG A 793 15.08 -43.12 10.20
N LYS A 794 14.09 -43.42 11.04
CA LYS A 794 13.52 -44.78 11.13
C LYS A 794 12.95 -45.26 9.80
N ALA A 795 12.25 -44.38 9.07
CA ALA A 795 11.73 -44.71 7.75
C ALA A 795 12.84 -44.93 6.72
N PHE A 796 13.91 -44.13 6.79
CA PHE A 796 15.12 -44.31 5.98
C PHE A 796 15.79 -45.66 6.25
N ASP A 797 16.06 -45.97 7.52
CA ASP A 797 16.71 -47.22 7.90
C ASP A 797 15.85 -48.41 7.44
N LEU A 798 14.52 -48.36 7.66
CA LEU A 798 13.60 -49.41 7.21
C LEU A 798 13.56 -49.57 5.67
N LEU A 799 13.61 -48.47 4.92
CA LEU A 799 13.65 -48.48 3.45
C LEU A 799 14.92 -49.18 2.93
N HIS A 800 16.08 -48.84 3.50
CA HIS A 800 17.36 -49.42 3.07
C HIS A 800 17.56 -50.85 3.55
N ASP A 801 17.11 -51.18 4.76
CA ASP A 801 17.26 -52.51 5.34
C ASP A 801 16.39 -53.56 4.64
N LYS A 802 15.12 -53.23 4.33
CA LYS A 802 14.17 -54.18 3.70
C LYS A 802 14.11 -54.08 2.18
N TYR A 803 14.39 -52.91 1.60
CA TYR A 803 14.14 -52.61 0.19
C TYR A 803 15.34 -51.93 -0.49
N GLY A 804 16.57 -52.13 0.03
CA GLY A 804 17.78 -51.42 -0.40
C GLY A 804 18.16 -51.57 -1.89
N ASP A 805 17.67 -52.61 -2.57
CA ASP A 805 17.92 -52.87 -3.99
C ASP A 805 16.93 -52.17 -4.93
N THR A 806 15.83 -51.64 -4.41
CA THR A 806 14.80 -50.90 -5.16
C THR A 806 15.32 -49.57 -5.69
N ILE A 807 14.63 -49.01 -6.69
CA ILE A 807 14.93 -47.67 -7.20
C ILE A 807 14.66 -46.58 -6.14
N TRP A 808 13.74 -46.85 -5.21
CA TRP A 808 13.29 -45.91 -4.19
C TRP A 808 14.32 -45.72 -3.07
N ALA A 809 14.93 -46.81 -2.61
CA ALA A 809 16.05 -46.74 -1.68
C ALA A 809 17.23 -45.97 -2.29
N LYS A 810 17.60 -46.29 -3.54
CA LYS A 810 18.66 -45.59 -4.29
C LYS A 810 18.37 -44.10 -4.48
N ALA A 811 17.11 -43.74 -4.69
CA ALA A 811 16.66 -42.35 -4.81
C ALA A 811 16.58 -41.60 -3.47
N THR A 812 16.76 -42.30 -2.34
CA THR A 812 16.72 -41.72 -0.98
C THR A 812 18.08 -41.83 -0.28
N PRO A 813 19.07 -40.99 -0.62
CA PRO A 813 20.40 -41.04 0.01
C PRO A 813 20.50 -40.35 1.38
N TYR A 814 19.44 -39.65 1.82
CA TYR A 814 19.44 -38.88 3.07
C TYR A 814 18.12 -39.03 3.82
N TRP A 815 18.17 -38.83 5.14
CA TRP A 815 17.04 -38.51 6.00
C TRP A 815 17.15 -37.06 6.51
N PHE A 816 16.09 -36.51 7.08
CA PHE A 816 15.97 -35.08 7.39
C PHE A 816 15.59 -34.83 8.85
N GLY A 817 16.32 -33.93 9.52
CA GLY A 817 16.06 -33.50 10.89
C GLY A 817 15.90 -31.98 10.99
N CYS A 818 14.79 -31.47 10.48
CA CYS A 818 14.56 -30.02 10.39
C CYS A 818 14.05 -29.47 11.73
N ALA A 819 14.84 -28.65 12.43
CA ALA A 819 14.41 -27.91 13.60
C ALA A 819 14.46 -26.40 13.29
N HIS A 820 13.30 -25.76 13.16
CA HIS A 820 13.06 -24.33 12.94
C HIS A 820 13.09 -23.79 11.48
N PHE A 821 12.13 -22.88 11.24
CA PHE A 821 11.79 -22.21 9.98
C PHE A 821 12.92 -21.37 9.33
N ARG A 822 14.00 -21.06 10.05
CA ARG A 822 15.06 -20.13 9.57
C ARG A 822 16.37 -20.80 9.15
N HIS A 823 16.50 -22.11 9.30
CA HIS A 823 17.72 -22.81 8.90
C HIS A 823 17.40 -23.96 7.95
N GLU A 824 18.13 -24.04 6.84
CA GLU A 824 18.05 -25.14 5.89
C GLU A 824 18.06 -26.49 6.63
N CYS A 825 17.16 -27.40 6.25
CA CYS A 825 17.13 -28.75 6.80
C CYS A 825 18.53 -29.37 6.74
N ARG A 826 19.13 -29.68 7.90
CA ARG A 826 20.43 -30.35 7.96
C ARG A 826 20.31 -31.72 7.28
N LYS A 827 21.06 -31.90 6.18
CA LYS A 827 21.19 -33.18 5.48
C LYS A 827 22.20 -34.03 6.25
N THR A 828 21.77 -35.19 6.73
CA THR A 828 22.67 -36.14 7.38
C THR A 828 22.81 -37.37 6.49
N LYS A 829 24.04 -37.69 6.08
CA LYS A 829 24.33 -38.99 5.45
C LYS A 829 24.31 -40.06 6.54
N SER A 830 23.73 -41.21 6.24
CA SER A 830 23.99 -42.42 7.03
C SER A 830 25.49 -42.71 6.95
N HIS A 831 26.21 -42.53 8.05
CA HIS A 831 27.59 -43.00 8.19
C HIS A 831 27.57 -44.42 8.75
N THR A 832 27.30 -45.41 7.88
CA THR A 832 27.63 -46.81 8.12
C THR A 832 27.82 -47.56 6.78
N HIS A 833 29.06 -47.98 6.53
CA HIS A 833 29.56 -48.96 5.57
C HIS A 833 29.38 -48.77 4.05
N TYR A 834 30.33 -48.04 3.45
CA TYR A 834 31.07 -48.63 2.33
C TYR A 834 32.25 -49.42 2.94
N ALA A 835 32.27 -50.74 2.76
CA ALA A 835 33.53 -51.48 2.63
C ALA A 835 33.71 -51.74 1.12
N PRO A 836 34.97 -51.76 0.60
CA PRO A 836 35.27 -51.72 -0.83
C PRO A 836 34.64 -52.85 -1.65
#